data_AF-A0A2Z6SC01-F1
#
_entry.id   AF-A0A2Z6SC01-F1
#
_cell.length_a   1.000
_cell.length_b   1.000
_cell.length_c   1.000
_cell.angle_alpha   90.00
_cell.angle_beta   90.00
_cell.angle_gamma   90.00
#
_symmetry.space_group_name_H-M   'P 1'
#
loop_
_entity.id
_entity.type
_entity.pdbx_description
1 polymer ?
#
loop_
_entity_poly.entity_id
_entity_poly.type
_entity_poly.pdbx_seq_one_letter_code
_entity_poly.pdbx_strand_id
1 'polypeptide(L)'
;MNDYYCIVGINFRDFGITYAGFAYSYMNPNDIHINIEWEGGPLSNEASITDYLRRLGKVIEYTMYSEQQADFHTEVLFILTVPDKYTISTWTIRECAFKAGLLRDLYSQNLKFITESEAIATFCVKYLKIYNLSVGQNFMVIDCGGDTVSSTTRQLLENERLSLITERIGNDCGSSSVDQEFLKFLERKVGSSAINLVKENRPCQLQYMLQIFFRLYKINFTGIQSEFNTIKFDLKAHQSALAQYCNEEHHDKIEEAEWCFELKFDDVKRIFDPVIERIIQLIDSQLRLCNDNCFALLLTGEFGKSKYLQLRIKNEFRSRVRIISRPPYSVTAIIRGAVLYGLNHVDLVNQDQPTNIIKELKEVKEENKVFQDQILMYNNVHVALVNKYNYETDKHLIVIEKLRNDIKEIEEKYQTIVEKLKNDIDGMEEKWQNKINDIDQQYRNNVKLQKYDDLQEKYNKEINQNQIIVEKLKNDIKEIEWKYQNQISDIDQQYQHKIKLQEQRINQLQQSLELKENKLQNSEKEKEVLNVEFDNLYQKNTNLMNQLVNILQRNTFSKDDISNYQSENIVQNSVISLNNDISDLNDNLKNYIADLNQDVIVNMEEIKKLLLLYKCPIKISNQKDDQLLIQAVLQRHIIETILSYATKYFGQSYHLESDIKKLRYHIYTILNNHGFADIYRDNGATYKHPFITYYKEKLNKTMNEFRIIKGREKIISENLAETIICEVIKIFWFKLKIHNESVVQYVWIPYNAKVNEIFMKRSNFNDNDNESLYVDLCYFPLIGKDLTSNNQKVCALAKVLVRRNQHQIQQN
;
A
#
# COMPACT_ATOMS: atom_id res chain seq x y z
N MET A 1 -15.45 -0.38 -29.17
CA MET A 1 -15.14 0.75 -28.28
C MET A 1 -15.62 0.34 -26.90
N ASN A 2 -14.74 0.28 -25.91
CA ASN A 2 -15.17 0.04 -24.54
C ASN A 2 -15.46 1.41 -23.93
N ASP A 3 -16.74 1.71 -23.71
CA ASP A 3 -17.15 2.87 -22.93
C ASP A 3 -16.87 2.53 -21.46
N TYR A 4 -15.67 2.85 -20.98
CA TYR A 4 -15.30 2.63 -19.59
C TYR A 4 -16.13 3.53 -18.67
N TYR A 5 -17.00 2.93 -17.87
CA TYR A 5 -17.87 3.63 -16.91
C TYR A 5 -17.14 3.89 -15.57
N CYS A 6 -16.16 3.06 -15.24
CA CYS A 6 -15.39 3.16 -13.99
C CYS A 6 -13.89 2.91 -14.22
N ILE A 7 -13.05 3.64 -13.46
CA ILE A 7 -11.60 3.47 -13.45
C ILE A 7 -11.14 3.16 -12.03
N VAL A 8 -10.43 2.04 -11.87
CA VAL A 8 -9.98 1.55 -10.57
C VAL A 8 -8.45 1.53 -10.52
N GLY A 9 -7.88 2.36 -9.65
CA GLY A 9 -6.45 2.33 -9.34
C GLY A 9 -6.15 1.29 -8.26
N ILE A 10 -5.23 0.36 -8.52
CA ILE A 10 -4.78 -0.66 -7.57
C ILE A 10 -3.29 -0.46 -7.29
N ASN A 11 -2.93 -0.30 -6.01
CA ASN A 11 -1.53 -0.21 -5.61
C ASN A 11 -0.97 -1.58 -5.25
N PHE A 12 -0.01 -2.08 -6.03
CA PHE A 12 0.59 -3.38 -5.77
C PHE A 12 1.46 -3.40 -4.50
N ARG A 13 1.90 -2.24 -3.99
CA ARG A 13 2.65 -2.18 -2.74
C ARG A 13 1.84 -2.72 -1.56
N ASP A 14 0.51 -2.65 -1.59
CA ASP A 14 -0.36 -3.20 -0.53
C ASP A 14 -0.32 -4.74 -0.45
N PHE A 15 0.35 -5.39 -1.42
CA PHE A 15 0.66 -6.80 -1.42
C PHE A 15 1.97 -7.08 -0.65
N GLY A 16 1.85 -7.67 0.54
CA GLY A 16 3.00 -8.22 1.28
C GLY A 16 3.74 -7.27 2.22
N ILE A 17 3.29 -6.02 2.43
CA ILE A 17 3.83 -5.20 3.53
C ILE A 17 3.16 -5.60 4.85
N THR A 18 3.99 -6.03 5.78
CA THR A 18 3.69 -6.25 7.21
C THR A 18 3.19 -5.00 7.95
N TYR A 19 3.02 -3.87 7.24
CA TYR A 19 2.82 -2.53 7.76
C TYR A 19 1.57 -1.84 7.19
N ALA A 20 0.45 -2.56 7.09
CA ALA A 20 -0.85 -1.90 7.21
C ALA A 20 -1.03 -1.41 8.67
N GLY A 21 -0.20 -0.45 9.11
CA GLY A 21 -0.25 0.19 10.44
C GLY A 21 -1.63 0.74 10.78
N PHE A 22 -2.45 1.00 9.75
CA PHE A 22 -3.84 1.39 9.88
C PHE A 22 -4.71 0.30 10.55
N ALA A 23 -4.48 -0.98 10.27
CA ALA A 23 -5.27 -2.09 10.82
C ALA A 23 -5.03 -2.30 12.33
N TYR A 24 -3.78 -2.15 12.78
CA TYR A 24 -3.40 -2.34 14.19
C TYR A 24 -3.90 -1.23 15.13
N SER A 25 -4.30 -0.09 14.57
CA SER A 25 -4.65 1.11 15.34
C SER A 25 -6.07 1.14 15.93
N TYR A 26 -6.90 0.14 15.59
CA TYR A 26 -8.31 0.04 15.99
C TYR A 26 -8.64 -1.26 16.75
N MET A 27 -7.64 -2.08 17.08
CA MET A 27 -7.81 -3.34 17.79
C MET A 27 -7.11 -3.29 19.15
N ASN A 28 -7.69 -3.97 20.15
CA ASN A 28 -7.01 -4.23 21.41
C ASN A 28 -5.73 -5.03 21.12
N PRO A 29 -4.58 -4.70 21.73
CA PRO A 29 -3.34 -5.45 21.54
C PRO A 29 -3.45 -6.96 21.79
N ASN A 30 -4.41 -7.38 22.61
CA ASN A 30 -4.68 -8.79 22.91
C ASN A 30 -5.55 -9.50 21.85
N ASP A 31 -6.20 -8.76 20.96
CA ASP A 31 -7.11 -9.30 19.92
C ASP A 31 -6.42 -9.41 18.55
N ILE A 32 -5.13 -9.05 18.46
CA ILE A 32 -4.34 -9.10 17.23
C ILE A 32 -3.74 -10.51 17.09
N HIS A 33 -4.39 -11.35 16.28
CA HIS A 33 -3.85 -12.64 15.87
C HIS A 33 -3.12 -12.50 14.53
N ILE A 34 -1.83 -12.84 14.50
CA ILE A 34 -1.10 -13.06 13.26
C ILE A 34 -1.17 -14.56 12.98
N ASN A 35 -1.72 -14.95 11.83
CA ASN A 35 -1.46 -16.28 11.29
C ASN A 35 -0.02 -16.30 10.78
N ILE A 36 0.92 -16.65 11.67
CA ILE A 36 2.35 -16.76 11.34
C ILE A 36 2.58 -17.99 10.46
N GLU A 37 1.67 -18.97 10.50
CA GLU A 37 1.69 -20.15 9.65
C GLU A 37 0.42 -20.18 8.80
N TRP A 38 0.59 -20.04 7.49
CA TRP A 38 -0.40 -20.49 6.54
C TRP A 38 -0.35 -22.02 6.55
N GLU A 39 -1.47 -22.70 6.85
CA GLU A 39 -1.52 -24.17 7.02
C GLU A 39 -1.07 -24.97 5.77
N GLY A 40 -0.82 -24.31 4.64
CA GLY A 40 -0.34 -24.90 3.38
C GLY A 40 1.15 -24.71 3.05
N GLY A 41 1.97 -24.13 3.94
CA GLY A 41 3.38 -23.81 3.66
C GLY A 41 3.60 -22.52 2.86
N PRO A 42 4.85 -22.18 2.45
CA PRO A 42 5.14 -20.94 1.75
C PRO A 42 4.46 -20.92 0.38
N LEU A 43 3.51 -20.00 0.21
CA LEU A 43 2.84 -19.75 -1.07
C LEU A 43 3.84 -19.19 -2.10
N SER A 44 3.72 -19.62 -3.37
CA SER A 44 4.44 -18.94 -4.45
C SER A 44 3.97 -17.48 -4.58
N ASN A 45 4.83 -16.61 -5.11
CA ASN A 45 4.47 -15.21 -5.38
C ASN A 45 3.16 -15.13 -6.19
N GLU A 46 3.02 -15.96 -7.22
CA GLU A 46 1.85 -16.01 -8.11
C GLU A 46 0.57 -16.41 -7.36
N ALA A 47 0.64 -17.43 -6.50
CA ALA A 47 -0.52 -17.89 -5.73
C ALA A 47 -0.99 -16.81 -4.75
N SER A 48 -0.04 -16.18 -4.07
CA SER A 48 -0.31 -15.09 -3.14
C SER A 48 -0.92 -13.89 -3.88
N ILE A 49 -0.34 -13.46 -5.01
CA ILE A 49 -0.82 -12.31 -5.81
C ILE A 49 -2.23 -12.57 -6.31
N THR A 50 -2.47 -13.78 -6.82
CA THR A 50 -3.78 -14.21 -7.31
C THR A 50 -4.83 -14.15 -6.20
N ASP A 51 -4.51 -14.63 -5.00
CA ASP A 51 -5.48 -14.63 -3.90
C ASP A 51 -5.80 -13.22 -3.38
N TYR A 52 -4.76 -12.37 -3.23
CA TYR A 52 -4.95 -10.96 -2.88
C TYR A 52 -5.84 -10.25 -3.90
N LEU A 53 -5.51 -10.35 -5.19
CA LEU A 53 -6.31 -9.75 -6.26
C LEU A 53 -7.72 -10.30 -6.25
N ARG A 54 -7.93 -11.60 -6.01
CA ARG A 54 -9.27 -12.20 -5.95
C ARG A 54 -10.09 -11.59 -4.82
N ARG A 55 -9.48 -11.38 -3.64
CA ARG A 55 -10.17 -10.79 -2.50
C ARG A 55 -10.47 -9.32 -2.72
N LEU A 56 -9.51 -8.58 -3.29
CA LEU A 56 -9.69 -7.18 -3.68
C LEU A 56 -10.78 -7.03 -4.75
N GLY A 57 -10.77 -7.91 -5.76
CA GLY A 57 -11.77 -7.96 -6.83
C GLY A 57 -13.18 -8.08 -6.30
N LYS A 58 -13.43 -8.98 -5.34
CA LYS A 58 -14.74 -9.11 -4.66
C LYS A 58 -15.17 -7.84 -3.94
N VAL A 59 -14.23 -7.12 -3.31
CA VAL A 59 -14.53 -5.85 -2.65
C VAL A 59 -14.87 -4.77 -3.67
N ILE A 60 -14.12 -4.70 -4.77
CA ILE A 60 -14.39 -3.74 -5.86
C ILE A 60 -15.74 -4.06 -6.51
N GLU A 61 -15.99 -5.31 -6.87
CA GLU A 61 -17.25 -5.78 -7.47
C GLU A 61 -18.46 -5.45 -6.56
N TYR A 62 -18.37 -5.72 -5.26
CA TYR A 62 -19.40 -5.35 -4.29
C TYR A 62 -19.61 -3.83 -4.20
N THR A 63 -18.52 -3.05 -4.18
CA THR A 63 -18.57 -1.59 -4.15
C THR A 63 -19.19 -1.04 -5.43
N MET A 64 -18.87 -1.63 -6.58
CA MET A 64 -19.42 -1.23 -7.87
C MET A 64 -20.91 -1.58 -7.99
N TYR A 65 -21.30 -2.81 -7.70
CA TYR A 65 -22.70 -3.26 -7.79
C TYR A 65 -23.63 -2.42 -6.88
N SER A 66 -23.11 -1.88 -5.79
CA SER A 66 -23.85 -0.99 -4.88
C SER A 66 -23.87 0.48 -5.31
N GLU A 67 -22.92 0.94 -6.14
CA GLU A 67 -22.79 2.35 -6.56
C GLU A 67 -23.25 2.64 -7.99
N GLN A 68 -23.05 1.70 -8.94
CA GLN A 68 -23.35 1.83 -10.36
C GLN A 68 -23.73 0.46 -10.97
N GLN A 69 -24.78 0.39 -11.80
CA GLN A 69 -25.15 -0.83 -12.54
C GLN A 69 -24.18 -1.10 -13.71
N ALA A 70 -22.87 -1.02 -13.47
CA ALA A 70 -21.84 -1.23 -14.46
C ALA A 70 -21.37 -2.70 -14.46
N ASP A 71 -21.13 -3.26 -15.65
CA ASP A 71 -20.57 -4.59 -15.81
C ASP A 71 -19.09 -4.57 -15.42
N PHE A 72 -18.78 -5.27 -14.33
CA PHE A 72 -17.45 -5.35 -13.71
C PHE A 72 -16.35 -5.79 -14.69
N HIS A 73 -16.66 -6.59 -15.70
CA HIS A 73 -15.66 -7.14 -16.62
C HIS A 73 -15.50 -6.34 -17.91
N THR A 74 -16.54 -5.61 -18.33
CA THR A 74 -16.55 -4.92 -19.63
C THR A 74 -16.43 -3.40 -19.50
N GLU A 75 -16.95 -2.81 -18.44
CA GLU A 75 -17.05 -1.36 -18.25
C GLU A 75 -16.05 -0.79 -17.22
N VAL A 76 -15.15 -1.63 -16.70
CA VAL A 76 -14.13 -1.25 -15.71
C VAL A 76 -12.74 -1.27 -16.32
N LEU A 77 -11.99 -0.17 -16.15
CA LEU A 77 -10.57 -0.11 -16.46
C LEU A 77 -9.74 -0.18 -15.16
N PHE A 78 -8.97 -1.25 -14.99
CA PHE A 78 -8.03 -1.40 -13.90
C PHE A 78 -6.68 -0.79 -14.27
N ILE A 79 -6.19 0.12 -13.44
CA ILE A 79 -4.83 0.67 -13.52
C ILE A 79 -4.04 0.16 -12.34
N LEU A 80 -3.08 -0.72 -12.61
CA LEU A 80 -2.33 -1.43 -11.58
C LEU A 80 -0.92 -0.84 -11.49
N THR A 81 -0.56 -0.30 -10.33
CA THR A 81 0.75 0.34 -10.15
C THR A 81 1.81 -0.69 -9.80
N VAL A 82 2.98 -0.62 -10.43
CA VAL A 82 4.12 -1.49 -10.14
C VAL A 82 5.33 -0.68 -9.63
N PRO A 83 6.18 -1.25 -8.76
CA PRO A 83 7.43 -0.59 -8.38
C PRO A 83 8.32 -0.30 -9.60
N ASP A 84 9.07 0.80 -9.59
CA ASP A 84 9.91 1.19 -10.75
C ASP A 84 11.01 0.16 -11.10
N LYS A 85 11.47 -0.60 -10.10
CA LYS A 85 12.46 -1.67 -10.24
C LYS A 85 11.86 -2.97 -9.73
N TYR A 86 10.99 -3.57 -10.54
CA TYR A 86 10.27 -4.80 -10.18
C TYR A 86 10.71 -5.98 -11.05
N THR A 87 10.96 -7.13 -10.42
CA THR A 87 11.50 -8.33 -11.08
C THR A 87 10.41 -9.24 -11.66
N ILE A 88 9.18 -9.15 -11.15
CA ILE A 88 8.05 -9.91 -11.67
C ILE A 88 7.52 -9.21 -12.92
N SER A 89 7.40 -9.96 -14.01
CA SER A 89 6.88 -9.41 -15.26
C SER A 89 5.42 -8.95 -15.10
N THR A 90 5.05 -7.85 -15.76
CA THR A 90 3.65 -7.40 -15.81
C THR A 90 2.72 -8.46 -16.42
N TRP A 91 3.27 -9.35 -17.27
CA TRP A 91 2.57 -10.51 -17.81
C TRP A 91 2.15 -11.50 -16.70
N THR A 92 3.07 -11.84 -15.80
CA THR A 92 2.77 -12.71 -14.65
C THR A 92 1.68 -12.11 -13.76
N ILE A 93 1.73 -10.79 -13.52
CA ILE A 93 0.68 -10.09 -12.73
C ILE A 93 -0.67 -10.14 -13.46
N ARG A 94 -0.66 -9.96 -14.78
CA ARG A 94 -1.86 -10.05 -15.61
C ARG A 94 -2.45 -11.48 -15.58
N GLU A 95 -1.62 -12.52 -15.61
CA GLU A 95 -2.07 -13.90 -15.40
C GLU A 95 -2.70 -14.09 -14.03
N CYS A 96 -2.12 -13.50 -12.98
CA CYS A 96 -2.70 -13.54 -11.64
C CYS A 96 -4.03 -12.79 -11.57
N ALA A 97 -4.15 -11.61 -12.20
CA ALA A 97 -5.39 -10.84 -12.26
C ALA A 97 -6.50 -11.60 -13.02
N PHE A 98 -6.14 -12.29 -14.10
CA PHE A 98 -7.05 -13.18 -14.82
C PHE A 98 -7.49 -14.37 -13.94
N LYS A 99 -6.56 -15.10 -13.31
CA LYS A 99 -6.85 -16.21 -12.38
C LYS A 99 -7.62 -15.75 -11.13
N ALA A 100 -7.53 -14.48 -10.78
CA ALA A 100 -8.26 -13.83 -9.70
C ALA A 100 -9.70 -13.44 -10.08
N GLY A 101 -10.04 -13.48 -11.36
CA GLY A 101 -11.35 -13.08 -11.88
C GLY A 101 -11.50 -11.58 -12.09
N LEU A 102 -10.42 -10.78 -12.10
CA LEU A 102 -10.52 -9.36 -12.44
C LEU A 102 -10.73 -9.14 -13.94
N LEU A 103 -10.22 -10.06 -14.76
CA LEU A 103 -10.30 -9.99 -16.22
C LEU A 103 -11.10 -11.17 -16.75
N ARG A 104 -11.93 -10.90 -17.76
CA ARG A 104 -12.67 -11.94 -18.49
C ARG A 104 -11.76 -12.81 -19.37
N ASP A 105 -10.71 -12.20 -19.91
CA ASP A 105 -9.71 -12.85 -20.75
C ASP A 105 -8.32 -12.29 -20.45
N LEU A 106 -7.28 -13.09 -20.70
CA LEU A 106 -5.90 -12.74 -20.37
C LEU A 106 -5.39 -11.52 -21.15
N TYR A 107 -5.92 -11.27 -22.35
CA TYR A 107 -5.50 -10.20 -23.26
C TYR A 107 -6.35 -8.94 -23.14
N SER A 108 -7.28 -8.91 -22.18
CA SER A 108 -8.21 -7.80 -21.98
C SER A 108 -7.48 -6.46 -21.90
N GLN A 109 -7.97 -5.47 -22.66
CA GLN A 109 -7.44 -4.11 -22.62
C GLN A 109 -7.86 -3.36 -21.34
N ASN A 110 -8.74 -3.97 -20.54
CA ASN A 110 -9.28 -3.44 -19.29
C ASN A 110 -8.29 -3.50 -18.12
N LEU A 111 -7.03 -3.87 -18.36
CA LEU A 111 -5.92 -3.77 -17.41
C LEU A 111 -4.76 -3.01 -18.03
N LYS A 112 -4.33 -1.93 -17.40
CA LYS A 112 -3.10 -1.20 -17.75
C LYS A 112 -2.18 -1.12 -16.54
N PHE A 113 -0.90 -0.90 -16.82
CA PHE A 113 0.14 -0.79 -15.81
C PHE A 113 0.74 0.60 -15.85
N ILE A 114 1.11 1.11 -14.68
CA ILE A 114 1.87 2.35 -14.51
C ILE A 114 2.92 2.13 -13.42
N THR A 115 4.07 2.79 -13.51
CA THR A 115 5.03 2.74 -12.40
C THR A 115 4.58 3.61 -11.23
N GLU A 116 4.96 3.26 -9.99
CA GLU A 116 4.64 4.08 -8.81
C GLU A 116 5.14 5.52 -8.97
N SER A 117 6.38 5.73 -9.44
CA SER A 117 6.93 7.08 -9.58
C SER A 117 6.21 7.91 -10.64
N GLU A 118 5.75 7.26 -11.72
CA GLU A 118 4.98 7.93 -12.77
C GLU A 118 3.55 8.24 -12.32
N ALA A 119 2.93 7.37 -11.53
CA ALA A 119 1.65 7.64 -10.90
C ALA A 119 1.74 8.87 -9.97
N ILE A 120 2.74 8.90 -9.09
CA ILE A 120 2.95 10.05 -8.20
C ILE A 120 3.19 11.33 -9.01
N ALA A 121 4.02 11.27 -10.06
CA ALA A 121 4.29 12.43 -10.90
C ALA A 121 3.02 12.93 -11.61
N THR A 122 2.18 12.02 -12.12
CA THR A 122 0.87 12.35 -12.73
C THR A 122 -0.04 13.09 -11.74
N PHE A 123 -0.10 12.60 -10.49
CA PHE A 123 -0.82 13.27 -9.42
C PHE A 123 -0.24 14.68 -9.12
N CYS A 124 1.09 14.78 -9.06
CA CYS A 124 1.80 16.03 -8.80
C CYS A 124 1.59 17.08 -9.88
N VAL A 125 1.57 16.71 -11.17
CA VAL A 125 1.28 17.65 -12.28
C VAL A 125 -0.09 18.30 -12.10
N LYS A 126 -1.12 17.49 -11.79
CA LYS A 126 -2.47 18.03 -11.55
C LYS A 126 -2.49 19.06 -10.42
N TYR A 127 -1.71 18.84 -9.37
CA TYR A 127 -1.51 19.81 -8.31
C TYR A 127 -0.70 21.04 -8.77
N LEU A 128 0.36 20.86 -9.56
CA LEU A 128 1.19 21.98 -10.01
C LEU A 128 0.52 22.89 -11.05
N LYS A 129 -0.58 22.45 -11.68
CA LYS A 129 -1.42 23.32 -12.52
C LYS A 129 -1.92 24.56 -11.78
N ILE A 130 -2.25 24.45 -10.48
CA ILE A 130 -2.66 25.61 -9.67
C ILE A 130 -1.53 26.62 -9.42
N TYR A 131 -0.28 26.21 -9.66
CA TYR A 131 0.92 27.05 -9.55
C TYR A 131 1.46 27.50 -10.92
N ASN A 132 0.69 27.29 -12.01
CA ASN A 132 1.07 27.65 -13.38
C ASN A 132 2.38 26.99 -13.86
N LEU A 133 2.58 25.72 -13.54
CA LEU A 133 3.68 24.93 -14.12
C LEU A 133 3.57 24.95 -15.66
N SER A 134 4.64 25.40 -16.30
CA SER A 134 4.74 25.56 -17.75
C SER A 134 5.54 24.43 -18.39
N VAL A 135 5.29 24.17 -19.67
CA VAL A 135 6.09 23.23 -20.48
C VAL A 135 7.57 23.62 -20.43
N GLY A 136 8.45 22.63 -20.30
CA GLY A 136 9.90 22.80 -20.14
C GLY A 136 10.35 23.01 -18.70
N GLN A 137 9.44 23.22 -17.73
CA GLN A 137 9.81 23.36 -16.33
C GLN A 137 9.97 22.01 -15.62
N ASN A 138 10.98 21.95 -14.75
CA ASN A 138 11.30 20.77 -13.96
C ASN A 138 10.61 20.83 -12.58
N PHE A 139 10.15 19.70 -12.09
CA PHE A 139 9.70 19.55 -10.71
C PHE A 139 10.27 18.25 -10.13
N MET A 140 10.51 18.28 -8.82
CA MET A 140 11.04 17.17 -8.06
C MET A 140 9.96 16.60 -7.15
N VAL A 141 9.85 15.29 -7.16
CA VAL A 141 8.95 14.53 -6.28
C VAL A 141 9.80 13.80 -5.26
N ILE A 142 9.55 14.06 -3.98
CA ILE A 142 10.15 13.34 -2.85
C ILE A 142 9.09 12.41 -2.28
N ASP A 143 9.16 11.14 -2.63
CA ASP A 143 8.30 10.10 -2.06
C ASP A 143 8.84 9.69 -0.69
N CYS A 144 8.27 10.27 0.37
CA CYS A 144 8.62 10.01 1.76
C CYS A 144 7.82 8.81 2.29
N GLY A 145 8.21 7.60 1.86
CA GLY A 145 7.59 6.34 2.24
C GLY A 145 7.86 5.90 3.69
N GLY A 146 7.37 4.69 3.99
CA GLY A 146 7.57 4.03 5.28
C GLY A 146 9.04 3.67 5.51
N ASP A 147 9.61 2.81 4.67
CA ASP A 147 11.00 2.35 4.84
C ASP A 147 12.00 3.16 4.02
N THR A 148 11.58 3.60 2.83
CA THR A 148 12.44 4.28 1.86
C THR A 148 11.94 5.67 1.55
N VAL A 149 12.88 6.60 1.34
CA VAL A 149 12.61 7.89 0.71
C VAL A 149 13.28 7.91 -0.63
N SER A 150 12.55 8.33 -1.66
CA SER A 150 13.11 8.46 -3.01
C SER A 150 12.81 9.80 -3.63
N SER A 151 13.72 10.27 -4.47
CA SER A 151 13.62 11.51 -5.19
C SER A 151 13.72 11.27 -6.69
N THR A 152 12.82 11.90 -7.44
CA THR A 152 12.81 11.87 -8.90
C THR A 152 12.55 13.27 -9.44
N THR A 153 13.36 13.71 -10.41
CA THR A 153 13.13 14.98 -11.13
C THR A 153 12.50 14.69 -12.48
N ARG A 154 11.38 15.35 -12.75
CA ARG A 154 10.61 15.25 -13.99
C ARG A 154 10.50 16.62 -14.64
N GLN A 155 10.36 16.64 -15.96
CA GLN A 155 10.03 17.86 -16.71
C GLN A 155 8.67 17.69 -17.37
N LEU A 156 7.86 18.75 -17.32
CA LEU A 156 6.59 18.81 -18.05
C LEU A 156 6.88 19.05 -19.54
N LEU A 157 6.40 18.16 -20.40
CA LEU A 157 6.45 18.31 -21.85
C LEU A 157 5.07 18.74 -22.39
N GLU A 158 5.01 18.97 -23.70
CA GLU A 158 3.73 19.19 -24.40
C GLU A 158 2.77 18.01 -24.20
N ASN A 159 1.46 18.28 -24.28
CA ASN A 159 0.39 17.30 -24.08
C ASN A 159 0.43 16.59 -22.73
N GLU A 160 0.90 17.28 -21.68
CA GLU A 160 0.98 16.77 -20.31
C GLU A 160 1.86 15.53 -20.13
N ARG A 161 2.76 15.27 -21.10
CA ARG A 161 3.74 14.19 -21.01
C ARG A 161 4.85 14.55 -20.02
N LEU A 162 5.50 13.52 -19.48
CA LEU A 162 6.56 13.68 -18.48
C LEU A 162 7.86 13.03 -18.96
N SER A 163 8.94 13.81 -19.04
CA SER A 163 10.28 13.25 -19.22
C SER A 163 10.97 13.05 -17.86
N LEU A 164 11.84 12.03 -17.83
CA LEU A 164 12.74 11.78 -16.70
C LEU A 164 14.02 12.60 -16.93
N ILE A 165 14.35 13.48 -15.98
CA ILE A 165 15.58 14.29 -16.05
C ILE A 165 16.72 13.60 -15.30
N THR A 166 16.42 13.05 -14.13
CA THR A 166 17.37 12.30 -13.31
C THR A 166 16.78 10.94 -12.97
N GLU A 167 17.61 9.91 -12.91
CA GLU A 167 17.17 8.62 -12.40
C GLU A 167 16.66 8.75 -10.96
N ARG A 168 15.69 7.90 -10.60
CA ARG A 168 15.16 7.81 -9.24
C ARG A 168 16.28 7.37 -8.30
N ILE A 169 16.62 8.22 -7.33
CA ILE A 169 17.55 7.89 -6.24
C ILE A 169 16.73 7.62 -4.99
N GLY A 170 17.00 6.51 -4.32
CA GLY A 170 16.36 6.12 -3.05
C GLY A 170 17.38 5.92 -1.95
N ASN A 171 16.94 6.08 -0.70
CA ASN A 171 17.73 5.79 0.50
C ASN A 171 16.82 5.26 1.62
N ASP A 172 17.33 4.34 2.44
CA ASP A 172 16.61 3.67 3.53
C ASP A 172 16.48 4.60 4.76
N CYS A 173 15.81 5.74 4.56
CA CYS A 173 15.64 6.82 5.52
C CYS A 173 14.16 7.23 5.67
N GLY A 174 13.25 6.29 5.45
CA GLY A 174 11.82 6.52 5.61
C GLY A 174 11.39 6.73 7.06
N SER A 175 10.06 6.82 7.26
CA SER A 175 9.42 6.80 8.58
C SER A 175 10.05 5.75 9.53
N SER A 176 10.16 4.49 9.12
CA SER A 176 10.64 3.38 9.95
C SER A 176 12.06 3.62 10.51
N SER A 177 12.90 4.41 9.84
CA SER A 177 14.22 4.78 10.36
C SER A 177 14.13 5.67 11.60
N VAL A 178 13.12 6.54 11.69
CA VAL A 178 12.87 7.31 12.92
C VAL A 178 12.36 6.40 14.03
N ASP A 179 11.59 5.36 13.69
CA ASP A 179 11.14 4.37 14.67
C ASP A 179 12.32 3.58 15.22
N GLN A 180 13.32 3.26 14.40
CA GLN A 180 14.58 2.67 14.84
C GLN A 180 15.37 3.60 15.78
N GLU A 181 15.47 4.89 15.49
CA GLU A 181 16.11 5.84 16.40
C GLU A 181 15.35 6.01 17.72
N PHE A 182 14.01 5.92 17.68
CA PHE A 182 13.19 5.88 18.89
C PHE A 182 13.42 4.59 19.69
N LEU A 183 13.53 3.43 19.04
CA LEU A 183 13.88 2.18 19.71
C LEU A 183 15.25 2.28 20.39
N LYS A 184 16.26 2.83 19.72
CA LYS A 184 17.58 3.09 20.33
C LYS A 184 17.50 4.01 21.55
N PHE A 185 16.59 4.99 21.54
CA PHE A 185 16.33 5.80 22.72
C PHE A 185 15.75 4.96 23.87
N LEU A 186 14.79 4.07 23.58
CA LEU A 186 14.21 3.16 24.58
C LEU A 186 15.22 2.15 25.11
N GLU A 187 16.07 1.59 24.26
CA GLU A 187 17.13 0.66 24.66
C GLU A 187 18.05 1.26 25.73
N ARG A 188 18.30 2.57 25.70
CA ARG A 188 19.08 3.26 26.76
C ARG A 188 18.33 3.39 28.09
N LYS A 189 17.00 3.29 28.07
CA LYS A 189 16.14 3.40 29.26
C LYS A 189 15.87 2.03 29.88
N VAL A 190 15.52 1.03 29.07
CA VAL A 190 15.09 -0.30 29.52
C VAL A 190 16.11 -1.42 29.28
N GLY A 191 17.19 -1.14 28.55
CA GLY A 191 18.18 -2.12 28.12
C GLY A 191 17.86 -2.76 26.77
N SER A 192 18.88 -3.00 25.94
CA SER A 192 18.71 -3.59 24.60
C SER A 192 18.15 -5.02 24.63
N SER A 193 18.47 -5.79 25.67
CA SER A 193 17.94 -7.16 25.85
C SER A 193 16.41 -7.16 25.94
N ALA A 194 15.83 -6.21 26.68
CA ALA A 194 14.38 -6.11 26.87
C ALA A 194 13.66 -5.84 25.54
N ILE A 195 14.18 -4.92 24.74
CA ILE A 195 13.61 -4.55 23.44
C ILE A 195 13.73 -5.72 22.44
N ASN A 196 14.85 -6.44 22.43
CA ASN A 196 15.03 -7.61 21.57
C ASN A 196 14.07 -8.75 21.93
N LEU A 197 13.93 -9.06 23.23
CA LEU A 197 13.00 -10.10 23.70
C LEU A 197 11.55 -9.74 23.35
N VAL A 198 11.19 -8.47 23.45
CA VAL A 198 9.88 -7.96 23.00
C VAL A 198 9.70 -8.12 21.50
N LYS A 199 10.72 -7.81 20.72
CA LYS A 199 10.68 -7.92 19.25
C LYS A 199 10.48 -9.37 18.81
N GLU A 200 11.10 -10.31 19.50
CA GLU A 200 11.00 -11.75 19.23
C GLU A 200 9.67 -12.34 19.74
N ASN A 201 9.31 -12.07 20.99
CA ASN A 201 8.19 -12.75 21.66
C ASN A 201 6.87 -12.00 21.52
N ARG A 202 6.88 -10.68 21.25
CA ARG A 202 5.70 -9.79 21.25
C ARG A 202 5.75 -8.72 20.13
N PRO A 203 6.01 -9.08 18.86
CA PRO A 203 6.20 -8.11 17.76
C PRO A 203 4.99 -7.18 17.54
N CYS A 204 3.75 -7.66 17.75
CA CYS A 204 2.54 -6.84 17.63
C CYS A 204 2.49 -5.69 18.64
N GLN A 205 2.91 -5.94 19.88
CA GLN A 205 2.87 -4.94 20.95
C GLN A 205 3.93 -3.86 20.73
N LEU A 206 5.12 -4.28 20.28
CA LEU A 206 6.18 -3.35 19.85
C LEU A 206 5.67 -2.47 18.69
N GLN A 207 5.03 -3.08 17.69
CA GLN A 207 4.48 -2.35 16.55
C GLN A 207 3.38 -1.36 16.96
N TYR A 208 2.49 -1.76 17.87
CA TYR A 208 1.45 -0.88 18.41
C TYR A 208 2.05 0.35 19.12
N MET A 209 3.07 0.15 19.96
CA MET A 209 3.79 1.23 20.63
C MET A 209 4.42 2.20 19.63
N LEU A 210 5.08 1.69 18.58
CA LEU A 210 5.64 2.51 17.51
C LEU A 210 4.56 3.30 16.76
N GLN A 211 3.38 2.72 16.54
CA GLN A 211 2.25 3.42 15.92
C GLN A 211 1.67 4.54 16.81
N ILE A 212 1.64 4.34 18.11
CA ILE A 212 1.26 5.40 19.05
C ILE A 212 2.27 6.54 19.02
N PHE A 213 3.56 6.20 19.07
CA PHE A 213 4.63 7.18 18.92
C PHE A 213 4.51 7.95 17.59
N PHE A 214 4.25 7.22 16.50
CA PHE A 214 4.02 7.77 15.18
C PHE A 214 2.87 8.80 15.15
N ARG A 215 1.69 8.41 15.65
CA ARG A 215 0.46 9.21 15.56
C ARG A 215 0.46 10.42 16.49
N LEU A 216 0.84 10.22 17.75
CA LEU A 216 0.73 11.28 18.76
C LEU A 216 1.87 12.27 18.63
N TYR A 217 3.08 11.78 18.35
CA TYR A 217 4.29 12.57 18.52
C TYR A 217 5.01 12.82 17.19
N LYS A 218 5.25 11.78 16.40
CA LYS A 218 6.12 11.88 15.23
C LYS A 218 5.56 12.76 14.09
N ILE A 219 4.27 12.63 13.77
CA ILE A 219 3.65 13.49 12.74
C ILE A 219 3.50 14.94 13.24
N ASN A 220 3.19 15.11 14.53
CA ASN A 220 2.83 16.41 15.11
C ASN A 220 4.03 17.25 15.54
N PHE A 221 5.19 16.64 15.77
CA PHE A 221 6.40 17.34 16.14
C PHE A 221 6.77 18.38 15.08
N THR A 222 6.83 19.65 15.47
CA THR A 222 7.10 20.78 14.57
C THR A 222 8.58 21.15 14.52
N GLY A 223 9.36 20.75 15.52
CA GLY A 223 10.74 21.22 15.71
C GLY A 223 10.84 22.66 16.22
N ILE A 224 9.74 23.27 16.67
CA ILE A 224 9.72 24.60 17.26
C ILE A 224 9.63 24.46 18.78
N GLN A 225 10.66 24.92 19.49
CA GLN A 225 10.78 24.76 20.95
C GLN A 225 9.58 25.33 21.72
N SER A 226 9.06 26.50 21.30
CA SER A 226 7.93 27.17 21.98
C SER A 226 6.59 26.46 21.78
N GLU A 227 6.48 25.57 20.80
CA GLU A 227 5.27 24.78 20.51
C GLU A 227 5.35 23.37 21.12
N PHE A 228 6.50 23.00 21.69
CA PHE A 228 6.75 21.66 22.17
C PHE A 228 6.37 21.50 23.65
N ASN A 229 5.46 20.57 23.91
CA ASN A 229 5.18 20.10 25.25
C ASN A 229 5.96 18.81 25.51
N THR A 230 6.60 18.71 26.68
CA THR A 230 7.25 17.48 27.13
C THR A 230 6.26 16.32 27.06
N ILE A 231 6.67 15.26 26.39
CA ILE A 231 5.82 14.08 26.19
C ILE A 231 6.07 13.14 27.35
N LYS A 232 5.02 12.81 28.10
CA LYS A 232 5.03 11.72 29.08
C LYS A 232 4.61 10.44 28.38
N PHE A 233 5.49 9.46 28.36
CA PHE A 233 5.25 8.17 27.75
C PHE A 233 5.17 7.11 28.83
N ASP A 234 3.97 6.57 29.03
CA ASP A 234 3.70 5.49 29.99
C ASP A 234 3.99 4.13 29.32
N LEU A 235 5.11 3.49 29.65
CA LEU A 235 5.43 2.17 29.10
C LEU A 235 4.44 1.10 29.51
N LYS A 236 3.86 1.19 30.71
CA LYS A 236 3.01 0.13 31.25
C LYS A 236 1.64 0.14 30.58
N ALA A 237 1.10 1.32 30.27
CA ALA A 237 -0.14 1.49 29.51
C ALA A 237 0.00 1.03 28.05
N HIS A 238 1.17 1.22 27.44
CA HIS A 238 1.39 0.89 26.04
C HIS A 238 2.01 -0.50 25.83
N GLN A 239 2.70 -1.05 26.83
CA GLN A 239 3.44 -2.31 26.73
C GLN A 239 3.75 -2.95 28.10
N SER A 240 2.76 -3.58 28.72
CA SER A 240 2.93 -4.26 30.02
C SER A 240 3.97 -5.39 30.05
N ALA A 241 4.26 -6.01 28.90
CA ALA A 241 5.24 -7.10 28.80
C ALA A 241 6.70 -6.62 28.93
N LEU A 242 7.00 -5.35 28.63
CA LEU A 242 8.36 -4.81 28.76
C LEU A 242 8.88 -4.90 30.19
N ALA A 243 7.98 -4.80 31.17
CA ALA A 243 8.35 -4.90 32.57
C ALA A 243 8.94 -6.26 32.96
N GLN A 244 8.51 -7.33 32.28
CA GLN A 244 8.98 -8.68 32.54
C GLN A 244 10.36 -8.96 31.94
N TYR A 245 10.84 -8.11 31.03
CA TYR A 245 12.08 -8.32 30.29
C TYR A 245 13.18 -7.30 30.62
N CYS A 246 12.91 -6.33 31.51
CA CYS A 246 13.91 -5.36 31.95
C CYS A 246 14.93 -6.02 32.88
N ASN A 247 16.21 -5.78 32.62
CA ASN A 247 17.30 -6.27 33.47
C ASN A 247 17.37 -5.47 34.79
N GLU A 248 17.87 -6.09 35.87
CA GLU A 248 17.91 -5.50 37.23
C GLU A 248 18.46 -4.06 37.28
N GLU A 249 19.54 -3.75 36.55
CA GLU A 249 20.15 -2.41 36.53
C GLU A 249 19.21 -1.28 36.01
N HIS A 250 18.34 -1.62 35.06
CA HIS A 250 17.39 -0.68 34.46
C HIS A 250 16.02 -0.73 35.14
N HIS A 251 15.68 -1.88 35.73
CA HIS A 251 14.40 -2.13 36.37
C HIS A 251 14.16 -1.16 37.54
N ASP A 252 15.11 -1.04 38.47
CA ASP A 252 14.95 -0.19 39.66
C ASP A 252 14.71 1.27 39.27
N LYS A 253 15.49 1.80 38.31
CA LYS A 253 15.38 3.19 37.84
C LYS A 253 14.05 3.47 37.14
N ILE A 254 13.51 2.51 36.40
CA ILE A 254 12.26 2.72 35.66
C ILE A 254 11.04 2.42 36.51
N GLU A 255 11.16 1.53 37.49
CA GLU A 255 10.14 1.27 38.50
C GLU A 255 9.96 2.46 39.45
N GLU A 256 11.07 3.09 39.89
CA GLU A 256 11.03 4.37 40.62
C GLU A 256 10.34 5.48 39.83
N ALA A 257 10.47 5.47 38.51
CA ALA A 257 9.80 6.40 37.60
C ALA A 257 8.37 5.96 37.20
N GLU A 258 7.80 4.96 37.89
CA GLU A 258 6.47 4.39 37.64
C GLU A 258 6.27 3.97 36.17
N TRP A 259 7.30 3.41 35.54
CA TRP A 259 7.29 3.00 34.13
C TRP A 259 7.01 4.15 33.15
N CYS A 260 7.25 5.40 33.55
CA CYS A 260 7.06 6.57 32.71
C CYS A 260 8.40 7.20 32.32
N PHE A 261 8.52 7.63 31.06
CA PHE A 261 9.63 8.49 30.64
C PHE A 261 9.16 9.78 30.01
N GLU A 262 9.93 10.83 30.24
CA GLU A 262 9.74 12.14 29.61
C GLU A 262 10.63 12.26 28.38
N LEU A 263 10.03 12.48 27.22
CA LEU A 263 10.74 12.90 26.01
C LEU A 263 10.75 14.42 25.97
N LYS A 264 11.93 15.01 26.14
CA LYS A 264 12.13 16.47 25.99
C LYS A 264 12.33 16.83 24.53
N PHE A 265 12.28 18.12 24.24
CA PHE A 265 12.44 18.64 22.88
C PHE A 265 13.72 18.10 22.21
N ASP A 266 14.85 18.19 22.91
CA ASP A 266 16.14 17.74 22.39
C ASP A 266 16.20 16.22 22.16
N ASP A 267 15.47 15.43 22.95
CA ASP A 267 15.41 13.98 22.77
C ASP A 267 14.67 13.63 21.47
N VAL A 268 13.49 14.22 21.27
CA VAL A 268 12.71 14.04 20.03
C VAL A 268 13.49 14.56 18.83
N LYS A 269 14.14 15.72 18.95
CA LYS A 269 14.98 16.27 17.88
C LYS A 269 16.13 15.32 17.52
N ARG A 270 16.83 14.75 18.50
CA ARG A 270 17.91 13.76 18.30
C ARG A 270 17.44 12.47 17.64
N ILE A 271 16.20 12.06 17.87
CA ILE A 271 15.59 10.90 17.19
C ILE A 271 15.37 11.19 15.71
N PHE A 272 15.00 12.42 15.34
CA PHE A 272 14.66 12.77 13.96
C PHE A 272 15.85 13.22 13.11
N ASP A 273 16.76 14.02 13.68
CA ASP A 273 17.81 14.71 12.93
C ASP A 273 18.66 13.76 12.05
N PRO A 274 19.13 12.59 12.53
CA PRO A 274 19.93 11.69 11.70
C PRO A 274 19.20 11.21 10.44
N VAL A 275 17.88 11.03 10.53
CA VAL A 275 17.04 10.57 9.41
C VAL A 275 16.78 11.72 8.45
N ILE A 276 16.44 12.91 8.97
CA ILE A 276 16.18 14.09 8.16
C ILE A 276 17.43 14.53 7.38
N GLU A 277 18.63 14.44 7.97
CA GLU A 277 19.85 14.82 7.24
C GLU A 277 20.13 13.94 6.05
N ARG A 278 19.83 12.64 6.14
CA ARG A 278 19.95 11.73 5.00
C ARG A 278 18.98 12.10 3.88
N ILE A 279 17.77 12.56 4.23
CA ILE A 279 16.78 13.03 3.25
C ILE A 279 17.23 14.36 2.63
N ILE A 280 17.74 15.29 3.42
CA ILE A 280 18.27 16.56 2.92
C ILE A 280 19.44 16.31 1.95
N GLN A 281 20.38 15.42 2.29
CA GLN A 281 21.48 15.05 1.42
C GLN A 281 21.02 14.41 0.11
N LEU A 282 19.98 13.56 0.16
CA LEU A 282 19.35 12.97 -1.02
C LEU A 282 18.78 14.05 -1.95
N ILE A 283 18.02 15.01 -1.40
CA ILE A 283 17.43 16.13 -2.13
C ILE A 283 18.52 17.03 -2.72
N ASP A 284 19.53 17.39 -1.92
CA ASP A 284 20.64 18.26 -2.35
C ASP A 284 21.39 17.64 -3.52
N SER A 285 21.70 16.35 -3.44
CA SER A 285 22.36 15.60 -4.51
C SER A 285 21.55 15.63 -5.80
N GLN A 286 20.24 15.43 -5.71
CA GLN A 286 19.33 15.46 -6.86
C GLN A 286 19.18 16.85 -7.48
N LEU A 287 19.14 17.91 -6.67
CA LEU A 287 19.10 19.30 -7.17
C LEU A 287 20.39 19.67 -7.90
N ARG A 288 21.55 19.25 -7.38
CA ARG A 288 22.84 19.46 -8.06
C ARG A 288 22.90 18.78 -9.42
N LEU A 289 22.32 17.58 -9.56
CA LEU A 289 22.27 16.87 -10.85
C LEU A 289 21.46 17.60 -11.92
N CYS A 290 20.48 18.42 -11.52
CA CYS A 290 19.71 19.25 -12.44
C CYS A 290 20.14 20.74 -12.44
N ASN A 291 21.36 21.06 -11.98
CA ASN A 291 21.92 22.41 -11.89
C ASN A 291 21.01 23.40 -11.14
N ASP A 292 20.34 22.94 -10.08
CA ASP A 292 19.34 23.69 -9.31
C ASP A 292 18.15 24.21 -10.14
N ASN A 293 17.99 23.72 -11.38
CA ASN A 293 16.83 24.04 -12.22
C ASN A 293 15.64 23.19 -11.79
N CYS A 294 14.96 23.63 -10.73
CA CYS A 294 13.78 22.99 -10.17
C CYS A 294 12.73 24.03 -9.79
N PHE A 295 11.59 24.03 -10.51
CA PHE A 295 10.48 24.94 -10.25
C PHE A 295 9.77 24.62 -8.93
N ALA A 296 9.54 23.33 -8.65
CA ALA A 296 8.83 22.88 -7.47
C ALA A 296 9.42 21.59 -6.90
N LEU A 297 9.48 21.50 -5.58
CA LEU A 297 9.78 20.29 -4.81
C LEU A 297 8.53 19.89 -4.02
N LEU A 298 8.02 18.69 -4.30
CA LEU A 298 6.78 18.18 -3.73
C LEU A 298 7.03 16.97 -2.83
N LEU A 299 6.51 17.02 -1.61
CA LEU A 299 6.59 15.90 -0.67
C LEU A 299 5.35 15.00 -0.75
N THR A 300 5.56 13.71 -0.99
CA THR A 300 4.50 12.67 -1.00
C THR A 300 4.79 11.57 0.00
N GLY A 301 3.88 10.59 0.12
CA GLY A 301 4.04 9.51 1.09
C GLY A 301 3.66 9.91 2.51
N GLU A 302 3.63 8.92 3.41
CA GLU A 302 3.14 9.11 4.77
C GLU A 302 4.08 9.96 5.62
N PHE A 303 5.40 9.75 5.51
CA PHE A 303 6.37 10.50 6.29
C PHE A 303 6.43 11.97 5.88
N GLY A 304 6.01 12.28 4.65
CA GLY A 304 5.80 13.65 4.18
C GLY A 304 4.81 14.44 5.02
N LYS A 305 3.97 13.79 5.85
CA LYS A 305 3.09 14.43 6.84
C LYS A 305 3.84 15.11 7.98
N SER A 306 5.05 14.66 8.32
CA SER A 306 5.78 15.18 9.47
C SER A 306 6.01 16.68 9.33
N LYS A 307 5.55 17.46 10.31
CA LYS A 307 5.71 18.92 10.31
C LYS A 307 7.18 19.30 10.41
N TYR A 308 7.95 18.59 11.24
CA TYR A 308 9.38 18.83 11.37
C TYR A 308 10.15 18.55 10.08
N LEU A 309 9.85 17.44 9.38
CA LEU A 309 10.46 17.15 8.07
C LEU A 309 10.20 18.26 7.05
N GLN A 310 8.93 18.68 6.93
CA GLN A 310 8.54 19.76 6.03
C GLN A 310 9.24 21.08 6.38
N LEU A 311 9.34 21.42 7.67
CA LEU A 311 10.03 22.63 8.14
C LEU A 311 11.52 22.59 7.77
N ARG A 312 12.20 21.47 8.03
CA ARG A 312 13.63 21.30 7.77
C ARG A 312 13.94 21.41 6.27
N ILE A 313 13.19 20.70 5.42
CA ILE A 313 13.34 20.77 3.95
C ILE A 313 13.06 22.20 3.45
N LYS A 314 12.00 22.85 3.95
CA LYS A 314 11.68 24.23 3.55
C LYS A 314 12.78 25.20 3.94
N ASN A 315 13.31 25.11 5.15
CA ASN A 315 14.39 26.00 5.61
C ASN A 315 15.67 25.82 4.79
N GLU A 316 16.01 24.58 4.46
CA GLU A 316 17.22 24.26 3.71
C GLU A 316 17.15 24.71 2.24
N PHE A 317 16.02 24.47 1.57
CA PHE A 317 15.93 24.63 0.11
C PHE A 317 15.15 25.87 -0.37
N ARG A 318 14.58 26.69 0.52
CA ARG A 318 13.77 27.88 0.13
C ARG A 318 14.49 28.88 -0.76
N SER A 319 15.82 28.93 -0.72
CA SER A 319 16.62 29.83 -1.57
C SER A 319 16.91 29.26 -2.96
N ARG A 320 16.77 27.93 -3.14
CA ARG A 320 17.10 27.21 -4.38
C ARG A 320 15.87 26.79 -5.16
N VAL A 321 14.76 26.49 -4.47
CA VAL A 321 13.52 26.03 -5.09
C VAL A 321 12.39 27.01 -4.80
N ARG A 322 11.68 27.43 -5.85
CA ARG A 322 10.61 28.44 -5.74
C ARG A 322 9.42 27.93 -4.94
N ILE A 323 8.99 26.69 -5.17
CA ILE A 323 7.81 26.10 -4.52
C ILE A 323 8.24 24.85 -3.76
N ILE A 324 8.10 24.86 -2.45
CA ILE A 324 8.30 23.69 -1.60
C ILE A 324 6.97 23.44 -0.88
N SER A 325 6.33 22.32 -1.19
CA SER A 325 5.00 22.05 -0.66
C SER A 325 4.70 20.57 -0.58
N ARG A 326 3.73 20.23 0.25
CA ARG A 326 3.14 18.91 0.30
C ARG A 326 1.74 19.00 -0.33
N PRO A 327 1.48 18.34 -1.47
CA PRO A 327 0.14 18.33 -2.06
C PRO A 327 -0.90 17.76 -1.08
N PRO A 328 -2.15 18.26 -1.10
CA PRO A 328 -3.23 17.68 -0.32
C PRO A 328 -3.43 16.23 -0.75
N TYR A 329 -3.69 15.34 0.21
CA TYR A 329 -3.86 13.90 -0.02
C TYR A 329 -2.63 13.18 -0.62
N SER A 330 -1.42 13.73 -0.45
CA SER A 330 -0.20 13.13 -0.98
C SER A 330 0.16 11.73 -0.46
N VAL A 331 -0.55 11.24 0.58
CA VAL A 331 -0.42 9.85 1.06
C VAL A 331 -1.06 8.85 0.11
N THR A 332 -2.10 9.25 -0.63
CA THR A 332 -2.76 8.40 -1.64
C THR A 332 -2.35 8.79 -3.06
N ALA A 333 -1.19 9.44 -3.21
CA ALA A 333 -0.69 9.96 -4.49
C ALA A 333 -0.55 8.87 -5.56
N ILE A 334 -0.07 7.67 -5.20
CA ILE A 334 0.08 6.53 -6.13
C ILE A 334 -1.28 6.15 -6.73
N ILE A 335 -2.27 5.84 -5.88
CA ILE A 335 -3.59 5.39 -6.34
C ILE A 335 -4.31 6.50 -7.11
N ARG A 336 -4.25 7.74 -6.63
CA ARG A 336 -4.85 8.89 -7.33
C ARG A 336 -4.18 9.15 -8.66
N GLY A 337 -2.86 9.04 -8.71
CA GLY A 337 -2.07 9.10 -9.93
C GLY A 337 -2.47 8.05 -10.95
N ALA A 338 -2.66 6.81 -10.50
CA ALA A 338 -3.12 5.70 -11.34
C ALA A 338 -4.51 5.97 -11.93
N VAL A 339 -5.44 6.47 -11.12
CA VAL A 339 -6.79 6.83 -11.60
C VAL A 339 -6.72 7.98 -12.61
N LEU A 340 -5.91 9.02 -12.35
CA LEU A 340 -5.72 10.14 -13.28
C LEU A 340 -5.09 9.68 -14.60
N TYR A 341 -4.13 8.77 -14.54
CA TYR A 341 -3.54 8.16 -15.73
C TYR A 341 -4.61 7.42 -16.54
N GLY A 342 -5.47 6.62 -15.90
CA GLY A 342 -6.58 5.95 -16.56
C GLY A 342 -7.56 6.93 -17.20
N LEU A 343 -7.93 8.01 -16.50
CA LEU A 343 -8.84 9.04 -17.03
C LEU A 343 -8.27 9.69 -18.30
N ASN A 344 -7.00 10.06 -18.28
CA ASN A 344 -6.32 10.63 -19.45
C ASN A 344 -6.28 9.64 -20.63
N HIS A 345 -6.20 8.32 -20.37
CA HIS A 345 -6.25 7.31 -21.42
C HIS A 345 -7.63 7.20 -22.06
N VAL A 346 -8.70 7.37 -21.29
CA VAL A 346 -10.08 7.38 -21.82
C VAL A 346 -10.33 8.64 -22.65
N ASP A 347 -9.86 9.81 -22.20
CA ASP A 347 -10.01 11.07 -22.93
C ASP A 347 -9.26 11.09 -24.28
N LEU A 348 -8.09 10.44 -24.36
CA LEU A 348 -7.32 10.28 -25.60
C LEU A 348 -7.99 9.33 -26.62
N VAL A 349 -8.80 8.38 -26.16
CA VAL A 349 -9.56 7.45 -27.01
C VAL A 349 -10.84 8.10 -27.55
N ASN A 350 -11.41 9.06 -26.81
CA ASN A 350 -12.66 9.74 -27.17
C ASN A 350 -12.48 10.91 -28.16
N GLN A 351 -11.25 11.34 -28.45
CA GLN A 351 -11.01 12.54 -29.29
C GLN A 351 -10.66 12.29 -30.77
N ASP A 352 -10.41 11.06 -31.27
CA ASP A 352 -10.08 10.91 -32.70
C ASP A 352 -10.38 9.53 -33.34
N GLN A 353 -11.20 9.54 -34.41
CA GLN A 353 -11.19 8.57 -35.52
C GLN A 353 -9.90 8.74 -36.37
N PRO A 354 -9.74 8.02 -37.50
CA PRO A 354 -8.75 6.97 -37.81
C PRO A 354 -7.26 7.42 -37.88
N THR A 355 -6.85 8.35 -37.02
CA THR A 355 -5.48 8.86 -36.95
C THR A 355 -4.63 8.05 -35.96
N ASN A 356 -5.25 7.44 -34.94
CA ASN A 356 -4.57 6.64 -33.93
C ASN A 356 -4.02 5.30 -34.46
N ILE A 357 -4.63 4.65 -35.45
CA ILE A 357 -4.03 3.45 -36.05
C ILE A 357 -2.75 3.81 -36.82
N ILE A 358 -2.72 4.98 -37.49
CA ILE A 358 -1.52 5.47 -38.18
C ILE A 358 -0.46 5.94 -37.17
N LYS A 359 -0.87 6.48 -36.03
CA LYS A 359 0.01 6.92 -34.94
C LYS A 359 0.58 5.74 -34.15
N GLU A 360 -0.22 4.75 -33.80
CA GLU A 360 0.20 3.46 -33.23
C GLU A 360 1.06 2.67 -34.23
N LEU A 361 0.76 2.69 -35.54
CA LEU A 361 1.64 2.09 -36.55
C LEU A 361 2.96 2.86 -36.72
N LYS A 362 2.98 4.17 -36.46
CA LYS A 362 4.22 4.96 -36.42
C LYS A 362 5.01 4.70 -35.14
N GLU A 363 4.35 4.65 -33.99
CA GLU A 363 4.97 4.34 -32.70
C GLU A 363 5.50 2.91 -32.67
N VAL A 364 4.75 1.92 -33.17
CA VAL A 364 5.23 0.54 -33.36
C VAL A 364 6.35 0.46 -34.40
N LYS A 365 6.33 1.25 -35.47
CA LYS A 365 7.46 1.30 -36.42
C LYS A 365 8.69 1.96 -35.82
N GLU A 366 8.54 2.98 -34.99
CA GLU A 366 9.63 3.64 -34.28
C GLU A 366 10.20 2.74 -33.18
N GLU A 367 9.35 2.07 -32.41
CA GLU A 367 9.77 1.05 -31.43
C GLU A 367 10.45 -0.13 -32.10
N ASN A 368 9.91 -0.63 -33.22
CA ASN A 368 10.54 -1.71 -33.98
C ASN A 368 11.88 -1.24 -34.58
N LYS A 369 12.00 0.03 -35.00
CA LYS A 369 13.27 0.61 -35.44
C LYS A 369 14.28 0.73 -34.29
N VAL A 370 13.86 1.18 -33.10
CA VAL A 370 14.71 1.21 -31.90
C VAL A 370 15.14 -0.21 -31.50
N PHE A 371 14.26 -1.19 -31.61
CA PHE A 371 14.56 -2.59 -31.33
C PHE A 371 15.54 -3.18 -32.36
N GLN A 372 15.38 -2.85 -33.64
CA GLN A 372 16.31 -3.20 -34.71
C GLN A 372 17.68 -2.51 -34.53
N ASP A 373 17.70 -1.24 -34.11
CA ASP A 373 18.93 -0.50 -33.83
C ASP A 373 19.65 -1.07 -32.59
N GLN A 374 18.91 -1.54 -31.58
CA GLN A 374 19.46 -2.27 -30.44
C GLN A 374 20.01 -3.64 -30.85
N ILE A 375 19.30 -4.40 -31.69
CA ILE A 375 19.80 -5.66 -32.25
C ILE A 375 21.06 -5.42 -33.07
N LEU A 376 21.10 -4.35 -33.87
CA LEU A 376 22.26 -3.96 -34.66
C LEU A 376 23.43 -3.56 -33.75
N MET A 377 23.18 -2.82 -32.67
CA MET A 377 24.19 -2.49 -31.66
C MET A 377 24.73 -3.74 -30.97
N TYR A 378 23.87 -4.67 -30.55
CA TYR A 378 24.28 -5.94 -29.95
C TYR A 378 25.06 -6.82 -30.93
N ASN A 379 24.62 -6.90 -32.19
CA ASN A 379 25.34 -7.61 -33.25
C ASN A 379 26.71 -6.96 -33.51
N ASN A 380 26.80 -5.63 -33.54
CA ASN A 380 28.07 -4.92 -33.71
C ASN A 380 29.02 -5.16 -32.53
N VAL A 381 28.51 -5.18 -31.30
CA VAL A 381 29.31 -5.54 -30.11
C VAL A 381 29.74 -7.01 -30.14
N HIS A 382 28.85 -7.92 -30.55
CA HIS A 382 29.16 -9.34 -30.71
C HIS A 382 30.24 -9.55 -31.79
N VAL A 383 30.09 -8.92 -32.95
CA VAL A 383 31.07 -8.96 -34.03
C VAL A 383 32.40 -8.33 -33.59
N ALA A 384 32.38 -7.22 -32.85
CA ALA A 384 33.59 -6.62 -32.31
C ALA A 384 34.31 -7.53 -31.30
N LEU A 385 33.56 -8.23 -30.45
CA LEU A 385 34.11 -9.22 -29.50
C LEU A 385 34.67 -10.45 -30.22
N VAL A 386 33.96 -10.98 -31.21
CA VAL A 386 34.43 -12.10 -32.06
C VAL A 386 35.68 -11.70 -32.84
N ASN A 387 35.72 -10.51 -33.42
CA ASN A 387 36.89 -10.00 -34.14
C ASN A 387 38.07 -9.78 -33.19
N LYS A 388 37.84 -9.30 -31.97
CA LYS A 388 38.89 -9.17 -30.95
C LYS A 388 39.41 -10.53 -30.51
N TYR A 389 38.53 -11.52 -30.34
CA TYR A 389 38.90 -12.90 -30.03
C TYR A 389 39.76 -13.50 -31.15
N ASN A 390 39.28 -13.43 -32.39
CA ASN A 390 40.01 -13.92 -33.57
C ASN A 390 41.35 -13.22 -33.74
N TYR A 391 41.42 -11.90 -33.54
CA TYR A 391 42.66 -11.13 -33.61
C TYR A 391 43.71 -11.57 -32.57
N GLU A 392 43.29 -11.86 -31.34
CA GLU A 392 44.20 -12.40 -30.31
C GLU A 392 44.60 -13.84 -30.63
N THR A 393 43.67 -14.68 -31.12
CA THR A 393 43.97 -16.04 -31.58
C THR A 393 44.99 -16.04 -32.72
N ASP A 394 44.83 -15.18 -33.72
CA ASP A 394 45.74 -15.04 -34.85
C ASP A 394 47.13 -14.55 -34.40
N LYS A 395 47.20 -13.61 -33.45
CA LYS A 395 48.47 -13.21 -32.82
C LYS A 395 49.18 -14.38 -32.16
N HIS A 396 48.44 -15.18 -31.40
CA HIS A 396 49.02 -16.36 -30.73
C HIS A 396 49.46 -17.41 -31.75
N LEU A 397 48.71 -17.63 -32.83
CA LEU A 397 49.08 -18.54 -33.93
C LEU A 397 50.37 -18.10 -34.63
N ILE A 398 50.53 -16.80 -34.91
CA ILE A 398 51.76 -16.25 -35.51
C ILE A 398 52.97 -16.49 -34.59
N VAL A 399 52.81 -16.31 -33.27
CA VAL A 399 53.87 -16.57 -32.29
C VAL A 399 54.23 -18.06 -32.26
N ILE A 400 53.23 -18.95 -32.28
CA ILE A 400 53.42 -20.41 -32.33
C ILE A 400 54.16 -20.82 -33.60
N GLU A 401 53.79 -20.26 -34.76
CA GLU A 401 54.41 -20.58 -36.04
C GLU A 401 55.86 -20.09 -36.11
N LYS A 402 56.14 -18.91 -35.56
CA LYS A 402 57.51 -18.40 -35.42
C LYS A 402 58.36 -19.30 -34.53
N LEU A 403 57.84 -19.72 -33.38
CA LEU A 403 58.53 -20.65 -32.48
C LEU A 403 58.78 -22.01 -33.14
N ARG A 404 57.82 -22.53 -33.94
CA ARG A 404 58.01 -23.77 -34.71
C ARG A 404 59.13 -23.64 -35.75
N ASN A 405 59.20 -22.51 -36.44
CA ASN A 405 60.26 -22.26 -37.42
C ASN A 405 61.63 -22.12 -36.75
N ASP A 406 61.71 -21.41 -35.61
CA ASP A 406 62.94 -21.28 -34.83
C ASP A 406 63.43 -22.66 -34.33
N ILE A 407 62.50 -23.51 -33.85
CA ILE A 407 62.81 -24.90 -33.45
C ILE A 407 63.34 -25.70 -34.65
N LYS A 408 62.69 -25.60 -35.81
CA LYS A 408 63.13 -26.31 -37.02
C LYS A 408 64.51 -25.87 -37.49
N GLU A 409 64.82 -24.58 -37.43
CA GLU A 409 66.15 -24.05 -37.78
C GLU A 409 67.23 -24.57 -36.81
N ILE A 410 66.90 -24.67 -35.51
CA ILE A 410 67.78 -25.26 -34.50
C ILE A 410 68.00 -26.76 -34.79
N GLU A 411 66.96 -27.50 -35.14
CA GLU A 411 67.04 -28.92 -35.49
C GLU A 411 67.91 -29.15 -36.74
N GLU A 412 67.76 -28.34 -37.79
CA GLU A 412 68.57 -28.43 -39.02
C GLU A 412 70.06 -28.10 -38.75
N LYS A 413 70.33 -27.07 -37.94
CA LYS A 413 71.70 -26.75 -37.50
C LYS A 413 72.30 -27.89 -36.68
N TYR A 414 71.51 -28.48 -35.78
CA TYR A 414 71.94 -29.64 -34.99
C TYR A 414 72.28 -30.83 -35.89
N GLN A 415 71.43 -31.17 -36.86
CA GLN A 415 71.71 -32.27 -37.79
C GLN A 415 72.97 -32.02 -38.62
N THR A 416 73.17 -30.79 -39.11
CA THR A 416 74.38 -30.41 -39.86
C THR A 416 75.64 -30.55 -39.00
N ILE A 417 75.58 -30.16 -37.71
CA ILE A 417 76.70 -30.32 -36.77
C ILE A 417 76.95 -31.81 -36.52
N VAL A 418 75.91 -32.61 -36.30
CA VAL A 418 76.03 -34.06 -36.10
C VAL A 418 76.65 -34.72 -37.32
N GLU A 419 76.27 -34.33 -38.54
CA GLU A 419 76.79 -34.91 -39.77
C GLU A 419 78.23 -34.48 -40.07
N LYS A 420 78.59 -33.22 -39.78
CA LYS A 420 80.00 -32.78 -39.81
C LYS A 420 80.84 -33.53 -38.80
N LEU A 421 80.37 -33.66 -37.56
CA LEU A 421 81.07 -34.42 -36.53
C LEU A 421 81.20 -35.89 -36.92
N LYS A 422 80.17 -36.51 -37.52
CA LYS A 422 80.26 -37.87 -38.07
C LYS A 422 81.32 -37.97 -39.16
N ASN A 423 81.32 -37.07 -40.14
CA ASN A 423 82.32 -37.10 -41.22
C ASN A 423 83.75 -36.83 -40.72
N ASP A 424 83.90 -35.93 -39.74
CA ASP A 424 85.19 -35.68 -39.08
C ASP A 424 85.62 -36.89 -38.26
N ILE A 425 84.68 -37.57 -37.58
CA ILE A 425 84.91 -38.83 -36.88
C ILE A 425 85.30 -39.92 -37.87
N ASP A 426 84.58 -40.13 -38.97
CA ASP A 426 84.86 -41.15 -39.98
C ASP A 426 86.21 -40.89 -40.65
N GLY A 427 86.52 -39.62 -40.98
CA GLY A 427 87.82 -39.22 -41.53
C GLY A 427 88.96 -39.31 -40.51
N MET A 428 88.66 -39.09 -39.23
CA MET A 428 89.59 -39.35 -38.13
C MET A 428 89.77 -40.84 -37.92
N GLU A 429 88.72 -41.66 -37.94
CA GLU A 429 88.74 -43.11 -37.84
C GLU A 429 89.53 -43.70 -39.00
N GLU A 430 89.38 -43.21 -40.23
CA GLU A 430 90.19 -43.67 -41.36
C GLU A 430 91.67 -43.29 -41.19
N LYS A 431 91.97 -42.05 -40.75
CA LYS A 431 93.33 -41.64 -40.38
C LYS A 431 93.89 -42.43 -39.20
N TRP A 432 93.06 -42.72 -38.21
CA TRP A 432 93.42 -43.48 -37.01
C TRP A 432 93.57 -44.94 -37.31
N GLN A 433 92.80 -45.52 -38.23
CA GLN A 433 92.93 -46.89 -38.67
C GLN A 433 94.21 -47.05 -39.49
N ASN A 434 94.52 -46.08 -40.35
CA ASN A 434 95.81 -46.02 -41.04
C ASN A 434 96.97 -45.83 -40.06
N LYS A 435 96.82 -44.97 -39.04
CA LYS A 435 97.80 -44.84 -37.95
C LYS A 435 97.87 -46.07 -37.05
N ILE A 436 96.76 -46.76 -36.78
CA ILE A 436 96.68 -47.98 -35.98
C ILE A 436 97.33 -49.11 -36.76
N ASN A 437 97.21 -49.16 -38.09
CA ASN A 437 97.95 -50.10 -38.91
C ASN A 437 99.46 -49.78 -38.90
N ASP A 438 99.86 -48.51 -39.03
CA ASP A 438 101.26 -48.05 -38.87
C ASP A 438 101.79 -48.32 -37.45
N ILE A 439 100.95 -48.12 -36.44
CA ILE A 439 101.24 -48.31 -35.02
C ILE A 439 101.24 -49.81 -34.70
N ASP A 440 100.37 -50.67 -35.21
CA ASP A 440 100.42 -52.14 -35.06
C ASP A 440 101.68 -52.71 -35.73
N GLN A 441 102.11 -52.06 -36.82
CA GLN A 441 103.40 -52.34 -37.43
C GLN A 441 104.57 -51.91 -36.51
N GLN A 442 104.40 -50.87 -35.69
CA GLN A 442 105.37 -50.40 -34.68
C GLN A 442 105.24 -51.04 -33.28
N TYR A 443 104.05 -51.50 -32.88
CA TYR A 443 103.61 -52.08 -31.60
C TYR A 443 103.66 -53.62 -31.62
N ARG A 444 104.33 -54.17 -32.65
CA ARG A 444 105.29 -55.24 -32.40
C ARG A 444 106.37 -54.87 -31.35
N ASN A 445 106.43 -53.63 -30.84
CA ASN A 445 107.20 -53.26 -29.66
C ASN A 445 106.44 -52.31 -28.71
N ASN A 446 106.17 -52.82 -27.50
CA ASN A 446 106.01 -52.10 -26.22
C ASN A 446 104.69 -51.37 -25.91
N VAL A 447 103.87 -52.09 -25.13
CA VAL A 447 102.72 -51.68 -24.32
C VAL A 447 103.04 -50.54 -23.32
N LYS A 448 102.08 -49.61 -23.14
CA LYS A 448 101.63 -49.12 -21.81
C LYS A 448 100.30 -48.36 -21.87
N LEU A 449 99.23 -49.04 -21.42
CA LEU A 449 97.90 -48.50 -21.09
C LEU A 449 97.91 -47.90 -19.67
N GLN A 450 97.78 -46.57 -19.54
CA GLN A 450 97.36 -45.99 -18.25
C GLN A 450 96.73 -44.58 -18.34
N LYS A 451 96.77 -43.92 -19.51
CA LYS A 451 96.12 -42.60 -19.71
C LYS A 451 94.74 -42.68 -20.36
N TYR A 452 94.40 -43.82 -20.96
CA TYR A 452 93.16 -44.03 -21.71
C TYR A 452 91.98 -44.31 -20.78
N ASP A 453 92.22 -45.09 -19.72
CA ASP A 453 91.15 -45.54 -18.80
C ASP A 453 90.59 -44.38 -17.94
N ASP A 454 91.45 -43.47 -17.46
CA ASP A 454 91.03 -42.31 -16.65
C ASP A 454 90.16 -41.31 -17.45
N LEU A 455 90.47 -41.11 -18.73
CA LEU A 455 89.72 -40.23 -19.63
C LEU A 455 88.38 -40.86 -20.02
N GLN A 456 88.37 -42.17 -20.26
CA GLN A 456 87.17 -42.94 -20.54
C GLN A 456 86.20 -42.92 -19.34
N GLU A 457 86.72 -43.08 -18.13
CA GLU A 457 85.90 -43.04 -16.91
C GLU A 457 85.30 -41.65 -16.67
N LYS A 458 86.07 -40.58 -16.91
CA LYS A 458 85.60 -39.19 -16.78
C LYS A 458 84.53 -38.85 -17.82
N TYR A 459 84.74 -39.25 -19.08
CA TYR A 459 83.79 -39.10 -20.17
C TYR A 459 82.46 -39.82 -19.90
N ASN A 460 82.53 -41.07 -19.44
CA ASN A 460 81.33 -41.86 -19.13
C ASN A 460 80.53 -41.26 -17.96
N LYS A 461 81.21 -40.68 -16.97
CA LYS A 461 80.55 -40.03 -15.82
C LYS A 461 79.78 -38.78 -16.23
N GLU A 462 80.34 -38.00 -17.15
CA GLU A 462 79.72 -36.76 -17.67
C GLU A 462 78.53 -37.07 -18.57
N ILE A 463 78.62 -38.10 -19.43
CA ILE A 463 77.48 -38.60 -20.22
C ILE A 463 76.33 -39.03 -19.32
N ASN A 464 76.62 -39.79 -18.26
CA ASN A 464 75.58 -40.33 -17.39
C ASN A 464 74.87 -39.21 -16.60
N GLN A 465 75.61 -38.18 -16.16
CA GLN A 465 75.03 -36.99 -15.54
C GLN A 465 74.14 -36.20 -16.51
N ASN A 466 74.59 -36.00 -17.76
CA ASN A 466 73.82 -35.31 -18.77
C ASN A 466 72.55 -36.08 -19.16
N GLN A 467 72.60 -37.41 -19.22
CA GLN A 467 71.41 -38.24 -19.45
C GLN A 467 70.36 -38.11 -18.35
N ILE A 468 70.78 -38.07 -17.07
CA ILE A 468 69.87 -37.86 -15.93
C ILE A 468 69.19 -36.49 -16.00
N ILE A 469 69.94 -35.45 -16.37
CA ILE A 469 69.40 -34.08 -16.51
C ILE A 469 68.39 -34.02 -17.66
N VAL A 470 68.69 -34.63 -18.80
CA VAL A 470 67.79 -34.69 -19.97
C VAL A 470 66.49 -35.40 -19.62
N GLU A 471 66.55 -36.52 -18.89
CA GLU A 471 65.34 -37.25 -18.53
C GLU A 471 64.48 -36.49 -17.53
N LYS A 472 65.11 -35.70 -16.65
CA LYS A 472 64.41 -34.79 -15.74
C LYS A 472 63.69 -33.67 -16.50
N LEU A 473 64.39 -33.02 -17.44
CA LEU A 473 63.80 -31.97 -18.28
C LEU A 473 62.66 -32.50 -19.16
N LYS A 474 62.76 -33.73 -19.70
CA LYS A 474 61.66 -34.35 -20.45
C LYS A 474 60.42 -34.58 -19.59
N ASN A 475 60.60 -34.97 -18.34
CA ASN A 475 59.48 -35.17 -17.41
C ASN A 475 58.84 -33.84 -17.01
N ASP A 476 59.64 -32.80 -16.76
CA ASP A 476 59.14 -31.45 -16.47
C ASP A 476 58.35 -30.88 -17.66
N ILE A 477 58.83 -31.08 -18.89
CA ILE A 477 58.11 -30.68 -20.12
C ILE A 477 56.77 -31.40 -20.22
N LYS A 478 56.74 -32.73 -20.00
CA LYS A 478 55.48 -33.51 -20.03
C LYS A 478 54.48 -33.03 -18.98
N GLU A 479 54.95 -32.67 -17.78
CA GLU A 479 54.08 -32.15 -16.72
C GLU A 479 53.49 -30.79 -17.08
N ILE A 480 54.28 -29.91 -17.69
CA ILE A 480 53.82 -28.61 -18.19
C ILE A 480 52.79 -28.80 -19.32
N GLU A 481 53.08 -29.66 -20.30
CA GLU A 481 52.16 -29.98 -21.40
C GLU A 481 50.82 -30.52 -20.87
N TRP A 482 50.87 -31.48 -19.95
CA TRP A 482 49.68 -32.06 -19.33
C TRP A 482 48.85 -31.01 -18.59
N LYS A 483 49.51 -30.09 -17.85
CA LYS A 483 48.84 -29.02 -17.11
C LYS A 483 48.13 -28.03 -18.03
N TYR A 484 48.76 -27.60 -19.11
CA TYR A 484 48.13 -26.68 -20.07
C TYR A 484 47.02 -27.36 -20.89
N GLN A 485 47.17 -28.63 -21.27
CA GLN A 485 46.12 -29.38 -21.95
C GLN A 485 44.85 -29.50 -21.09
N ASN A 486 45.00 -29.78 -19.80
CA ASN A 486 43.84 -29.84 -18.89
C ASN A 486 43.16 -28.48 -18.70
N GLN A 487 43.92 -27.39 -18.59
CA GLN A 487 43.33 -26.05 -18.50
C GLN A 487 42.55 -25.67 -19.77
N ILE A 488 43.07 -26.03 -20.96
CA ILE A 488 42.37 -25.81 -22.23
C ILE A 488 41.08 -26.63 -22.27
N SER A 489 41.12 -27.90 -21.83
CA SER A 489 39.95 -28.79 -21.78
C SER A 489 38.86 -28.25 -20.84
N ASP A 490 39.21 -27.78 -19.65
CA ASP A 490 38.25 -27.19 -18.70
C ASP A 490 37.59 -25.92 -19.26
N ILE A 491 38.37 -25.07 -19.93
CA ILE A 491 37.86 -23.85 -20.56
C ILE A 491 36.92 -24.21 -21.72
N ASP A 492 37.30 -25.17 -22.57
CA ASP A 492 36.46 -25.63 -23.68
C ASP A 492 35.13 -26.19 -23.18
N GLN A 493 35.15 -27.04 -22.15
CA GLN A 493 33.92 -27.56 -21.53
C GLN A 493 33.01 -26.45 -20.97
N GLN A 494 33.58 -25.41 -20.35
CA GLN A 494 32.80 -24.28 -19.84
C GLN A 494 32.13 -23.47 -20.95
N TYR A 495 32.82 -23.24 -22.07
CA TYR A 495 32.25 -22.52 -23.21
C TYR A 495 31.23 -23.36 -23.97
N GLN A 496 31.48 -24.66 -24.17
CA GLN A 496 30.52 -25.60 -24.77
C GLN A 496 29.22 -25.66 -23.95
N HIS A 497 29.31 -25.66 -22.62
CA HIS A 497 28.14 -25.61 -21.76
C HIS A 497 27.34 -24.31 -21.92
N LYS A 498 28.03 -23.15 -22.02
CA LYS A 498 27.38 -21.85 -22.26
C LYS A 498 26.70 -21.79 -23.62
N ILE A 499 27.33 -22.30 -24.68
CA ILE A 499 26.77 -22.38 -26.04
C ILE A 499 25.49 -23.23 -26.00
N LYS A 500 25.54 -24.42 -25.38
CA LYS A 500 24.38 -25.31 -25.27
C LYS A 500 23.20 -24.68 -24.53
N LEU A 501 23.46 -23.91 -23.47
CA LEU A 501 22.44 -23.13 -22.75
C LEU A 501 21.82 -22.03 -23.62
N GLN A 502 22.62 -21.37 -24.45
CA GLN A 502 22.13 -20.35 -25.38
C GLN A 502 21.30 -20.96 -26.52
N GLU A 503 21.74 -22.08 -27.09
CA GLU A 503 20.99 -22.83 -28.12
C GLU A 503 19.62 -23.29 -27.61
N GLN A 504 19.55 -23.81 -26.36
CA GLN A 504 18.28 -24.16 -25.73
C GLN A 504 17.34 -22.95 -25.63
N ARG A 505 17.88 -21.78 -25.28
CA ARG A 505 17.09 -20.56 -25.16
C ARG A 505 16.62 -20.04 -26.52
N ILE A 506 17.45 -20.13 -27.56
CA ILE A 506 17.07 -19.79 -28.94
C ILE A 506 15.94 -20.72 -29.42
N ASN A 507 16.05 -22.02 -29.18
CA ASN A 507 15.00 -22.98 -29.56
C ASN A 507 13.67 -22.70 -28.85
N GLN A 508 13.70 -22.34 -27.55
CA GLN A 508 12.49 -21.94 -26.81
C GLN A 508 11.86 -20.66 -27.39
N LEU A 509 12.68 -19.69 -27.79
CA LEU A 509 12.20 -18.46 -28.39
C LEU A 509 11.58 -18.70 -29.77
N GLN A 510 12.19 -19.56 -30.59
CA GLN A 510 11.66 -19.93 -31.91
C GLN A 510 10.30 -20.64 -31.80
N GLN A 511 10.16 -21.61 -30.88
CA GLN A 511 8.87 -22.27 -30.61
C GLN A 511 7.80 -21.28 -30.14
N SER A 512 8.18 -20.29 -29.31
CA SER A 512 7.25 -19.24 -28.87
C SER A 512 6.81 -18.34 -30.03
N LEU A 513 7.70 -18.07 -30.97
CA LEU A 513 7.45 -17.26 -32.16
C LEU A 513 6.45 -17.96 -33.09
N GLU A 514 6.67 -19.24 -33.37
CA GLU A 514 5.79 -20.07 -34.20
C GLU A 514 4.38 -20.19 -33.58
N LEU A 515 4.29 -20.35 -32.26
CA LEU A 515 3.00 -20.35 -31.55
C LEU A 515 2.25 -19.02 -31.64
N LYS A 516 2.98 -17.89 -31.68
CA LYS A 516 2.38 -16.56 -31.84
C LYS A 516 1.95 -16.31 -33.28
N GLU A 517 2.72 -16.75 -34.28
CA GLU A 517 2.35 -16.64 -35.69
C GLU A 517 1.09 -17.44 -36.01
N ASN A 518 0.98 -18.68 -35.49
CA ASN A 518 -0.22 -19.50 -35.65
C ASN A 518 -1.46 -18.87 -35.01
N LYS A 519 -1.31 -18.23 -33.84
CA LYS A 519 -2.40 -17.49 -33.18
C LYS A 519 -2.82 -16.27 -33.99
N LEU A 520 -1.86 -15.52 -34.53
CA LEU A 520 -2.14 -14.35 -35.37
C LEU A 520 -2.96 -14.74 -36.60
N GLN A 521 -2.56 -15.81 -37.29
CA GLN A 521 -3.24 -16.29 -38.49
C GLN A 521 -4.67 -16.79 -38.19
N ASN A 522 -4.91 -17.39 -37.01
CA ASN A 522 -6.24 -17.78 -36.59
C ASN A 522 -7.12 -16.58 -36.26
N SER A 523 -6.58 -15.57 -35.57
CA SER A 523 -7.30 -14.33 -35.27
C SER A 523 -7.62 -13.52 -36.53
N GLU A 524 -6.76 -13.54 -37.55
CA GLU A 524 -7.05 -12.93 -38.86
C GLU A 524 -8.25 -13.61 -39.55
N LYS A 525 -8.35 -14.94 -39.49
CA LYS A 525 -9.51 -15.67 -40.04
C LYS A 525 -10.79 -15.38 -39.26
N GLU A 526 -10.74 -15.33 -37.92
CA GLU A 526 -11.91 -14.97 -37.10
C GLU A 526 -12.38 -13.55 -37.38
N LYS A 527 -11.45 -12.61 -37.62
CA LYS A 527 -11.78 -11.24 -38.00
C LYS A 527 -12.52 -11.18 -39.34
N GLU A 528 -12.12 -11.96 -40.34
CA GLU A 528 -12.84 -12.03 -41.62
C GLU A 528 -14.28 -12.53 -41.44
N VAL A 529 -14.49 -13.55 -40.61
CA VAL A 529 -15.83 -14.08 -40.31
C VAL A 529 -16.69 -13.05 -39.58
N LEU A 530 -16.16 -12.41 -38.55
CA LEU A 530 -16.86 -11.39 -37.76
C LEU A 530 -17.20 -10.14 -38.58
N ASN A 531 -16.35 -9.74 -39.53
CA ASN A 531 -16.65 -8.63 -40.42
C ASN A 531 -17.87 -8.92 -41.31
N VAL A 532 -17.97 -10.14 -41.86
CA VAL A 532 -19.14 -10.56 -42.66
C VAL A 532 -20.41 -10.56 -41.81
N GLU A 533 -20.32 -11.02 -40.56
CA GLU A 533 -21.48 -11.05 -39.64
C GLU A 533 -21.89 -9.64 -39.18
N PHE A 534 -20.92 -8.76 -38.95
CA PHE A 534 -21.14 -7.35 -38.63
C PHE A 534 -21.84 -6.61 -39.77
N ASP A 535 -21.39 -6.79 -41.02
CA ASP A 535 -22.02 -6.15 -42.19
C ASP A 535 -23.48 -6.61 -42.35
N ASN A 536 -23.75 -7.90 -42.11
CA ASN A 536 -25.11 -8.45 -42.12
C ASN A 536 -26.01 -7.85 -41.02
N LEU A 537 -25.49 -7.75 -39.78
CA LEU A 537 -26.24 -7.15 -38.66
C LEU A 537 -26.45 -5.65 -38.86
N TYR A 538 -25.47 -4.94 -39.43
CA TYR A 538 -25.56 -3.53 -39.76
C TYR A 538 -26.66 -3.25 -40.78
N GLN A 539 -26.74 -4.06 -41.85
CA GLN A 539 -27.87 -3.99 -42.81
C GLN A 539 -29.22 -4.26 -42.13
N LYS A 540 -29.30 -5.28 -41.27
CA LYS A 540 -30.54 -5.65 -40.58
C LYS A 540 -31.02 -4.55 -39.63
N ASN A 541 -30.11 -3.93 -38.90
CA ASN A 541 -30.40 -2.81 -38.01
C ASN A 541 -30.80 -1.55 -38.79
N THR A 542 -30.18 -1.29 -39.94
CA THR A 542 -30.59 -0.19 -40.82
C THR A 542 -32.03 -0.36 -41.31
N ASN A 543 -32.41 -1.59 -41.68
CA ASN A 543 -33.79 -1.90 -42.06
C ASN A 543 -34.78 -1.73 -40.91
N LEU A 544 -34.44 -2.20 -39.70
CA LEU A 544 -35.27 -2.02 -38.50
C LEU A 544 -35.42 -0.55 -38.10
N MET A 545 -34.35 0.24 -38.18
CA MET A 545 -34.39 1.69 -37.90
C MET A 545 -35.31 2.43 -38.87
N ASN A 546 -35.27 2.09 -40.15
CA ASN A 546 -36.19 2.66 -41.14
C ASN A 546 -37.65 2.28 -40.84
N GLN A 547 -37.91 1.08 -40.32
CA GLN A 547 -39.25 0.68 -39.85
C GLN A 547 -39.67 1.46 -38.59
N LEU A 548 -38.74 1.68 -37.65
CA LEU A 548 -39.00 2.37 -36.38
C LEU A 548 -39.26 3.86 -36.58
N VAL A 549 -38.52 4.51 -37.49
CA VAL A 549 -38.76 5.90 -37.90
C VAL A 549 -40.15 6.06 -38.51
N ASN A 550 -40.59 5.10 -39.33
CA ASN A 550 -41.93 5.07 -39.90
C ASN A 550 -43.06 4.84 -38.85
N ILE A 551 -42.74 4.23 -37.71
CA ILE A 551 -43.66 4.03 -36.59
C ILE A 551 -43.69 5.27 -35.69
N LEU A 552 -42.53 5.86 -35.40
CA LEU A 552 -42.41 7.07 -34.57
C LEU A 552 -43.04 8.30 -35.24
N GLN A 553 -43.02 8.41 -36.57
CA GLN A 553 -43.75 9.46 -37.29
C GLN A 553 -45.28 9.35 -37.14
N ARG A 554 -45.82 8.21 -36.67
CA ARG A 554 -47.26 8.00 -36.50
C ARG A 554 -47.80 8.33 -35.11
N ASN A 555 -46.95 8.44 -34.08
CA ASN A 555 -47.38 8.60 -32.69
C ASN A 555 -46.62 9.76 -32.00
N THR A 556 -47.23 10.94 -31.95
CA THR A 556 -46.66 12.13 -31.30
C THR A 556 -46.87 12.14 -29.79
N PHE A 557 -45.82 12.32 -28.97
CA PHE A 557 -45.79 13.13 -27.72
C PHE A 557 -44.33 13.38 -27.23
N SER A 558 -44.09 14.53 -26.57
CA SER A 558 -42.80 15.18 -26.27
C SER A 558 -42.13 14.73 -24.94
N LYS A 559 -40.86 15.09 -24.77
CA LYS A 559 -39.80 14.44 -23.96
C LYS A 559 -39.53 15.04 -22.56
N ASP A 560 -40.45 15.82 -22.00
CA ASP A 560 -40.15 16.68 -20.83
C ASP A 560 -40.63 16.17 -19.45
N ASP A 561 -41.36 15.06 -19.34
CA ASP A 561 -41.98 14.64 -18.05
C ASP A 561 -41.19 13.63 -17.20
N ILE A 562 -39.99 13.20 -17.62
CA ILE A 562 -39.30 12.07 -16.94
C ILE A 562 -38.32 12.51 -15.84
N SER A 563 -37.90 13.77 -15.78
CA SER A 563 -36.81 14.20 -14.88
C SER A 563 -37.24 14.61 -13.46
N ASN A 564 -38.53 14.89 -13.20
CA ASN A 564 -38.99 15.38 -11.89
C ASN A 564 -39.63 14.32 -10.97
N TYR A 565 -39.84 13.09 -11.44
CA TYR A 565 -40.59 12.08 -10.67
C TYR A 565 -39.77 11.24 -9.67
N GLN A 566 -38.43 11.35 -9.65
CA GLN A 566 -37.57 10.46 -8.85
C GLN A 566 -36.95 11.07 -7.58
N SER A 567 -36.88 12.40 -7.41
CA SER A 567 -36.21 13.01 -6.25
C SER A 567 -37.09 13.21 -5.00
N GLU A 568 -38.40 13.40 -5.15
CA GLU A 568 -39.29 13.70 -4.01
C GLU A 568 -39.72 12.45 -3.22
N ASN A 569 -39.83 11.29 -3.87
CA ASN A 569 -40.29 10.04 -3.24
C ASN A 569 -39.28 9.45 -2.22
N ILE A 570 -37.98 9.64 -2.41
CA ILE A 570 -36.95 9.07 -1.51
C ILE A 570 -36.91 9.83 -0.17
N VAL A 571 -37.08 11.16 -0.20
CA VAL A 571 -37.05 12.00 1.00
C VAL A 571 -38.28 11.75 1.88
N GLN A 572 -39.47 11.64 1.28
CA GLN A 572 -40.71 11.32 2.03
C GLN A 572 -40.66 9.95 2.69
N ASN A 573 -40.15 8.91 2.00
CA ASN A 573 -40.00 7.56 2.57
C ASN A 573 -39.01 7.52 3.75
N SER A 574 -37.94 8.34 3.72
CA SER A 574 -36.96 8.41 4.81
C SER A 574 -37.52 9.05 6.10
N VAL A 575 -38.39 10.06 5.97
CA VAL A 575 -39.02 10.74 7.12
C VAL A 575 -40.09 9.86 7.77
N ILE A 576 -40.88 9.15 6.97
CA ILE A 576 -41.87 8.17 7.46
C ILE A 576 -41.15 7.06 8.24
N SER A 577 -40.03 6.54 7.73
CA SER A 577 -39.21 5.55 8.44
C SER A 577 -38.59 6.09 9.74
N LEU A 578 -38.19 7.37 9.82
CA LEU A 578 -37.67 7.97 11.06
C LEU A 578 -38.74 8.09 12.14
N ASN A 579 -39.97 8.48 11.76
CA ASN A 579 -41.07 8.62 12.70
C ASN A 579 -41.51 7.28 13.31
N ASN A 580 -41.49 6.20 12.52
CA ASN A 580 -41.76 4.85 13.00
C ASN A 580 -40.69 4.41 14.02
N ASP A 581 -39.40 4.54 13.69
CA ASP A 581 -38.30 4.21 14.60
C ASP A 581 -38.37 5.02 15.92
N ILE A 582 -38.76 6.30 15.86
CA ILE A 582 -38.95 7.13 17.05
C ILE A 582 -40.15 6.65 17.87
N SER A 583 -41.23 6.21 17.23
CA SER A 583 -42.39 5.64 17.92
C SER A 583 -41.99 4.38 18.68
N ASP A 584 -41.32 3.45 18.02
CA ASP A 584 -40.85 2.18 18.59
C ASP A 584 -39.91 2.43 19.79
N LEU A 585 -38.95 3.36 19.64
CA LEU A 585 -38.06 3.75 20.73
C LEU A 585 -38.83 4.31 21.93
N ASN A 586 -39.88 5.11 21.70
CA ASN A 586 -40.66 5.66 22.80
C ASN A 586 -41.44 4.58 23.56
N ASP A 587 -42.00 3.60 22.85
CA ASP A 587 -42.71 2.47 23.46
C ASP A 587 -41.73 1.58 24.25
N ASN A 588 -40.55 1.31 23.69
CA ASN A 588 -39.49 0.57 24.38
C ASN A 588 -38.97 1.31 25.61
N LEU A 589 -38.72 2.63 25.53
CA LEU A 589 -38.32 3.44 26.68
C LEU A 589 -39.39 3.42 27.78
N LYS A 590 -40.68 3.51 27.42
CA LYS A 590 -41.78 3.41 28.37
C LYS A 590 -41.81 2.05 29.07
N ASN A 591 -41.67 0.97 28.32
CA ASN A 591 -41.63 -0.40 28.85
C ASN A 591 -40.38 -0.64 29.71
N TYR A 592 -39.24 -0.09 29.32
CA TYR A 592 -38.00 -0.21 30.07
C TYR A 592 -38.04 0.59 31.37
N ILE A 593 -38.67 1.77 31.39
CA ILE A 593 -38.92 2.53 32.62
C ILE A 593 -39.86 1.76 33.57
N ALA A 594 -40.69 0.87 33.00
CA ALA A 594 -41.74 0.06 33.62
C ALA A 594 -42.95 0.89 34.09
N ASP A 595 -44.11 0.24 34.24
CA ASP A 595 -45.30 0.90 34.78
C ASP A 595 -45.07 1.14 36.28
N LEU A 596 -44.76 2.39 36.63
CA LEU A 596 -44.48 2.84 38.00
C LEU A 596 -45.69 2.72 38.95
N ASN A 597 -46.80 2.11 38.51
CA ASN A 597 -48.05 1.98 39.25
C ASN A 597 -48.19 0.71 40.09
N GLN A 598 -47.48 -0.40 39.81
CA GLN A 598 -47.80 -1.67 40.49
C GLN A 598 -46.63 -2.49 41.07
N ASP A 599 -45.41 -2.49 40.52
CA ASP A 599 -44.32 -3.39 41.01
C ASP A 599 -42.89 -2.78 41.05
N VAL A 600 -42.79 -1.46 40.92
CA VAL A 600 -41.49 -0.74 40.87
C VAL A 600 -41.39 0.26 42.01
N ILE A 601 -40.30 0.19 42.78
CA ILE A 601 -39.99 1.16 43.85
C ILE A 601 -39.00 2.18 43.30
N VAL A 602 -39.37 3.46 43.28
CA VAL A 602 -38.51 4.55 42.78
C VAL A 602 -37.69 5.15 43.91
N ASN A 603 -36.39 5.38 43.65
CA ASN A 603 -35.50 6.11 44.55
C ASN A 603 -35.68 7.63 44.38
N MET A 604 -36.56 8.21 45.20
CA MET A 604 -36.93 9.63 45.10
C MET A 604 -35.77 10.61 45.30
N GLU A 605 -34.74 10.24 46.06
CA GLU A 605 -33.56 11.12 46.27
C GLU A 605 -32.71 11.25 45.01
N GLU A 606 -32.50 10.15 44.30
CA GLU A 606 -31.74 10.15 43.05
C GLU A 606 -32.53 10.85 41.92
N ILE A 607 -33.86 10.71 41.87
CA ILE A 607 -34.68 11.48 40.93
C ILE A 607 -34.57 12.99 41.18
N LYS A 608 -34.54 13.44 42.45
CA LYS A 608 -34.34 14.86 42.79
C LYS A 608 -33.00 15.39 42.28
N LYS A 609 -31.94 14.57 42.33
CA LYS A 609 -30.62 14.94 41.76
C LYS A 609 -30.69 15.09 40.23
N LEU A 610 -31.42 14.21 39.54
CA LEU A 610 -31.63 14.34 38.08
C LEU A 610 -32.42 15.60 37.71
N LEU A 611 -33.46 15.96 38.48
CA LEU A 611 -34.20 17.20 38.24
C LEU A 611 -33.31 18.44 38.35
N LEU A 612 -32.42 18.47 39.35
CA LEU A 612 -31.43 19.53 39.50
C LEU A 612 -30.47 19.58 38.31
N LEU A 613 -30.00 18.41 37.85
CA LEU A 613 -29.13 18.30 36.66
C LEU A 613 -29.78 18.92 35.42
N TYR A 614 -31.08 18.67 35.22
CA TYR A 614 -31.85 19.21 34.09
C TYR A 614 -32.45 20.60 34.33
N LYS A 615 -32.07 21.26 35.43
CA LYS A 615 -32.55 22.60 35.81
C LYS A 615 -34.08 22.70 35.88
N CYS A 616 -34.74 21.61 36.28
CA CYS A 616 -36.18 21.57 36.49
C CYS A 616 -36.48 21.81 37.99
N PRO A 617 -37.05 22.98 38.37
CA PRO A 617 -37.23 23.35 39.77
C PRO A 617 -38.48 22.72 40.43
N ILE A 618 -39.16 21.79 39.74
CA ILE A 618 -40.36 21.14 40.27
C ILE A 618 -39.99 20.31 41.51
N LYS A 619 -40.76 20.50 42.59
CA LYS A 619 -40.65 19.69 43.79
C LYS A 619 -41.49 18.43 43.61
N ILE A 620 -40.84 17.27 43.66
CA ILE A 620 -41.53 15.99 43.65
C ILE A 620 -42.02 15.68 45.06
N SER A 621 -43.29 15.29 45.18
CA SER A 621 -43.96 14.97 46.43
C SER A 621 -43.97 13.46 46.70
N ASN A 622 -44.47 12.65 45.77
CA ASN A 622 -44.50 11.18 45.89
C ASN A 622 -44.55 10.49 44.52
N GLN A 623 -44.25 9.19 44.50
CA GLN A 623 -44.15 8.41 43.26
C GLN A 623 -45.45 8.35 42.45
N LYS A 624 -46.63 8.35 43.11
CA LYS A 624 -47.93 8.21 42.44
C LYS A 624 -48.36 9.52 41.78
N ASP A 625 -48.27 10.62 42.50
CA ASP A 625 -48.74 11.93 42.02
C ASP A 625 -47.80 12.51 40.95
N ASP A 626 -46.52 12.15 40.99
CA ASP A 626 -45.50 12.67 40.09
C ASP A 626 -45.03 11.65 39.04
N GLN A 627 -45.82 10.60 38.80
CA GLN A 627 -45.47 9.48 37.92
C GLN A 627 -44.99 9.95 36.53
N LEU A 628 -45.73 10.88 35.90
CA LEU A 628 -45.40 11.41 34.58
C LEU A 628 -44.08 12.18 34.56
N LEU A 629 -43.79 12.93 35.62
CA LEU A 629 -42.54 13.68 35.75
C LEU A 629 -41.35 12.72 35.93
N ILE A 630 -41.51 11.70 36.79
CA ILE A 630 -40.48 10.69 37.02
C ILE A 630 -40.16 9.93 35.72
N GLN A 631 -41.19 9.51 34.97
CA GLN A 631 -41.00 8.85 33.68
C GLN A 631 -40.28 9.74 32.68
N ALA A 632 -40.66 11.01 32.56
CA ALA A 632 -40.03 11.96 31.65
C ALA A 632 -38.55 12.21 32.00
N VAL A 633 -38.22 12.38 33.29
CA VAL A 633 -36.83 12.60 33.74
C VAL A 633 -35.95 11.38 33.46
N LEU A 634 -36.46 10.17 33.74
CA LEU A 634 -35.75 8.94 33.45
C LEU A 634 -35.56 8.72 31.94
N GLN A 635 -36.59 9.00 31.13
CA GLN A 635 -36.52 8.88 29.69
C GLN A 635 -35.41 9.77 29.11
N ARG A 636 -35.35 11.03 29.54
CA ARG A 636 -34.27 11.95 29.15
C ARG A 636 -32.91 11.40 29.55
N HIS A 637 -32.79 10.94 30.79
CA HIS A 637 -31.53 10.46 31.34
C HIS A 637 -31.00 9.22 30.60
N ILE A 638 -31.87 8.28 30.23
CA ILE A 638 -31.50 7.10 29.45
C ILE A 638 -30.94 7.51 28.09
N ILE A 639 -31.63 8.40 27.37
CA ILE A 639 -31.19 8.88 26.04
C ILE A 639 -29.82 9.57 26.16
N GLU A 640 -29.68 10.54 27.08
CA GLU A 640 -28.40 11.27 27.25
C GLU A 640 -27.25 10.35 27.71
N THR A 641 -27.54 9.36 28.56
CA THR A 641 -26.56 8.37 29.03
C THR A 641 -26.04 7.51 27.88
N ILE A 642 -26.94 7.01 27.02
CA ILE A 642 -26.57 6.21 25.84
C ILE A 642 -25.81 7.07 24.82
N LEU A 643 -26.22 8.33 24.60
CA LEU A 643 -25.48 9.26 23.74
C LEU A 643 -24.08 9.55 24.26
N SER A 644 -23.90 9.61 25.58
CA SER A 644 -22.57 9.70 26.22
C SER A 644 -21.75 8.43 26.00
N TYR A 645 -22.35 7.23 26.06
CA TYR A 645 -21.66 5.97 25.69
C TYR A 645 -21.20 5.98 24.23
N ALA A 646 -22.09 6.39 23.33
CA ALA A 646 -21.79 6.55 21.91
C ALA A 646 -20.67 7.58 21.70
N THR A 647 -20.71 8.72 22.39
CA THR A 647 -19.66 9.74 22.29
C THR A 647 -18.32 9.26 22.83
N LYS A 648 -18.30 8.46 23.92
CA LYS A 648 -17.04 7.89 24.44
C LYS A 648 -16.45 6.83 23.51
N TYR A 649 -17.32 6.02 22.90
CA TYR A 649 -16.91 4.91 22.04
C TYR A 649 -16.56 5.37 20.62
N PHE A 650 -17.39 6.22 20.02
CA PHE A 650 -17.22 6.73 18.65
C PHE A 650 -16.52 8.09 18.58
N GLY A 651 -16.52 8.88 19.66
CA GLY A 651 -15.95 10.25 19.66
C GLY A 651 -14.44 10.32 19.93
N GLN A 652 -13.78 9.20 20.27
CA GLN A 652 -12.32 9.10 20.21
C GLN A 652 -11.81 8.83 18.79
N SER A 653 -12.71 8.48 17.87
CA SER A 653 -12.48 8.43 16.44
C SER A 653 -12.51 9.85 15.90
N TYR A 654 -11.42 10.31 15.28
CA TYR A 654 -11.43 11.53 14.47
C TYR A 654 -12.65 11.55 13.56
N HIS A 655 -13.22 12.74 13.38
CA HIS A 655 -14.20 13.05 12.35
C HIS A 655 -13.98 12.17 11.12
N LEU A 656 -14.92 11.26 10.84
CA LEU A 656 -15.17 10.76 9.49
C LEU A 656 -15.72 11.93 8.65
N GLU A 657 -14.99 13.03 8.61
CA GLU A 657 -15.07 14.01 7.55
C GLU A 657 -14.35 13.40 6.35
N SER A 658 -14.97 12.35 5.80
CA SER A 658 -14.93 12.21 4.35
C SER A 658 -15.56 13.49 3.79
N ASP A 659 -14.77 14.27 3.04
CA ASP A 659 -15.23 15.38 2.21
C ASP A 659 -16.21 14.89 1.11
N ILE A 660 -16.35 13.57 0.93
CA ILE A 660 -17.23 12.94 -0.05
C ILE A 660 -18.57 12.65 0.63
N LYS A 661 -19.53 13.57 0.47
CA LYS A 661 -20.91 13.48 1.00
C LYS A 661 -21.57 12.10 0.74
N LYS A 662 -21.31 11.49 -0.42
CA LYS A 662 -21.83 10.17 -0.79
C LYS A 662 -21.23 9.01 0.02
N LEU A 663 -19.95 9.02 0.34
CA LEU A 663 -19.34 7.95 1.16
C LEU A 663 -19.87 7.99 2.59
N ARG A 664 -20.08 9.21 3.14
CA ARG A 664 -20.71 9.42 4.44
C ARG A 664 -22.12 8.81 4.49
N TYR A 665 -22.93 9.07 3.45
CA TYR A 665 -24.26 8.47 3.30
C TYR A 665 -24.23 6.95 3.36
N HIS A 666 -23.36 6.31 2.57
CA HIS A 666 -23.30 4.84 2.49
C HIS A 666 -22.80 4.22 3.79
N ILE A 667 -21.75 4.78 4.41
CA ILE A 667 -21.24 4.30 5.70
C ILE A 667 -22.33 4.36 6.76
N TYR A 668 -23.04 5.49 6.90
CA TYR A 668 -24.10 5.60 7.90
C TYR A 668 -25.32 4.75 7.58
N THR A 669 -25.60 4.47 6.29
CA THR A 669 -26.68 3.56 5.89
C THR A 669 -26.33 2.10 6.23
N ILE A 670 -25.10 1.66 5.98
CA ILE A 670 -24.61 0.32 6.36
C ILE A 670 -24.60 0.18 7.88
N LEU A 671 -24.06 1.16 8.61
CA LEU A 671 -24.05 1.14 10.07
C LEU A 671 -25.45 1.19 10.67
N ASN A 672 -26.39 1.90 10.03
CA ASN A 672 -27.80 1.92 10.44
C ASN A 672 -28.46 0.52 10.34
N ASN A 673 -28.02 -0.30 9.39
CA ASN A 673 -28.59 -1.64 9.15
C ASN A 673 -27.81 -2.76 9.85
N HIS A 674 -26.50 -2.59 10.04
CA HIS A 674 -25.59 -3.68 10.45
C HIS A 674 -24.59 -3.29 11.55
N GLY A 675 -24.59 -2.04 12.04
CA GLY A 675 -23.56 -1.53 12.95
C GLY A 675 -23.44 -2.22 14.30
N PHE A 676 -24.47 -2.98 14.70
CA PHE A 676 -24.48 -3.79 15.93
C PHE A 676 -25.00 -5.21 15.69
N ALA A 677 -24.86 -5.74 14.47
CA ALA A 677 -25.24 -7.11 14.18
C ALA A 677 -24.43 -8.12 15.02
N ASP A 678 -25.01 -9.30 15.26
CA ASP A 678 -24.31 -10.39 15.93
C ASP A 678 -23.08 -10.82 15.11
N ILE A 679 -22.01 -11.15 15.82
CA ILE A 679 -20.74 -11.59 15.24
C ILE A 679 -20.82 -13.09 15.02
N TYR A 680 -20.75 -13.50 13.75
CA TYR A 680 -20.73 -14.90 13.34
C TYR A 680 -19.28 -15.39 13.25
N ARG A 681 -18.97 -16.52 13.90
CA ARG A 681 -17.69 -17.24 13.71
C ARG A 681 -17.88 -18.45 12.77
N ASP A 682 -16.79 -18.87 12.14
CA ASP A 682 -16.77 -19.98 11.16
C ASP A 682 -17.23 -21.33 11.73
N ASN A 683 -17.27 -21.47 13.06
CA ASN A 683 -17.81 -22.63 13.76
C ASN A 683 -19.34 -22.58 13.97
N GLY A 684 -20.04 -21.59 13.41
CA GLY A 684 -21.48 -21.39 13.55
C GLY A 684 -21.90 -20.72 14.86
N ALA A 685 -20.96 -20.34 15.73
CA ALA A 685 -21.27 -19.62 16.96
C ALA A 685 -21.56 -18.14 16.70
N THR A 686 -22.63 -17.63 17.32
CA THR A 686 -23.04 -16.23 17.29
C THR A 686 -22.70 -15.55 18.61
N TYR A 687 -22.03 -14.41 18.54
CA TYR A 687 -21.68 -13.59 19.70
C TYR A 687 -22.30 -12.21 19.58
N LYS A 688 -22.90 -11.72 20.66
CA LYS A 688 -23.44 -10.37 20.71
C LYS A 688 -22.32 -9.34 20.61
N HIS A 689 -22.60 -8.23 19.94
CA HIS A 689 -21.63 -7.16 19.74
C HIS A 689 -21.05 -6.67 21.09
N PRO A 690 -19.71 -6.64 21.29
CA PRO A 690 -19.09 -6.33 22.58
C PRO A 690 -19.52 -5.01 23.21
N PHE A 691 -19.71 -3.97 22.39
CA PHE A 691 -20.28 -2.68 22.84
C PHE A 691 -21.66 -2.85 23.48
N ILE A 692 -22.55 -3.63 22.85
CA ILE A 692 -23.92 -3.86 23.32
C ILE A 692 -23.89 -4.64 24.63
N THR A 693 -23.11 -5.71 24.70
CA THR A 693 -22.95 -6.51 25.92
C THR A 693 -22.46 -5.65 27.09
N TYR A 694 -21.40 -4.87 26.88
CA TYR A 694 -20.81 -4.04 27.93
C TYR A 694 -21.76 -2.91 28.41
N TYR A 695 -22.38 -2.18 27.48
CA TYR A 695 -23.22 -1.05 27.84
C TYR A 695 -24.62 -1.45 28.30
N LYS A 696 -25.12 -2.64 27.94
CA LYS A 696 -26.33 -3.24 28.50
C LYS A 696 -26.21 -3.38 30.03
N GLU A 697 -25.16 -4.04 30.49
CA GLU A 697 -24.92 -4.23 31.94
C GLU A 697 -24.77 -2.90 32.67
N LYS A 698 -24.04 -1.96 32.06
CA LYS A 698 -23.81 -0.64 32.64
C LYS A 698 -25.08 0.20 32.72
N LEU A 699 -25.91 0.20 31.67
CA LEU A 699 -27.19 0.92 31.66
C LEU A 699 -28.15 0.35 32.69
N ASN A 700 -28.28 -0.98 32.78
CA ASN A 700 -29.11 -1.63 33.79
C ASN A 700 -28.64 -1.33 35.21
N LYS A 701 -27.32 -1.36 35.46
CA LYS A 701 -26.74 -0.97 36.75
C LYS A 701 -27.09 0.47 37.11
N THR A 702 -26.95 1.39 36.16
CA THR A 702 -27.30 2.81 36.34
C THR A 702 -28.80 2.97 36.64
N MET A 703 -29.67 2.28 35.90
CA MET A 703 -31.11 2.34 36.12
C MET A 703 -31.55 1.77 37.47
N ASN A 704 -30.83 0.77 37.98
CA ASN A 704 -31.09 0.18 39.30
C ASN A 704 -30.78 1.13 40.47
N GLU A 705 -30.08 2.25 40.22
CA GLU A 705 -29.89 3.33 41.23
C GLU A 705 -31.17 4.17 41.40
N PHE A 706 -31.96 4.30 40.32
CA PHE A 706 -33.18 5.10 40.29
C PHE A 706 -34.45 4.29 40.58
N ARG A 707 -34.44 2.98 40.34
CA ARG A 707 -35.60 2.11 40.54
C ARG A 707 -35.22 0.69 40.98
N ILE A 708 -36.13 0.02 41.66
CA ILE A 708 -36.03 -1.40 42.02
C ILE A 708 -37.21 -2.14 41.39
N ILE A 709 -36.90 -3.06 40.47
CA ILE A 709 -37.88 -3.98 39.86
C ILE A 709 -37.68 -5.37 40.48
N LYS A 710 -38.76 -6.04 40.87
CA LYS A 710 -38.72 -7.39 41.48
C LYS A 710 -39.27 -8.46 40.52
N GLY A 711 -38.89 -9.72 40.75
CA GLY A 711 -39.49 -10.87 40.05
C GLY A 711 -39.14 -10.97 38.56
N ARG A 712 -40.04 -11.60 37.78
CA ARG A 712 -39.84 -11.90 36.35
C ARG A 712 -39.79 -10.66 35.46
N GLU A 713 -40.43 -9.57 35.89
CA GLU A 713 -40.47 -8.29 35.17
C GLU A 713 -39.08 -7.63 35.08
N LYS A 714 -38.22 -7.88 36.07
CA LYS A 714 -36.83 -7.40 36.06
C LYS A 714 -36.06 -7.93 34.85
N ILE A 715 -36.18 -9.22 34.56
CA ILE A 715 -35.45 -9.87 33.46
C ILE A 715 -35.94 -9.33 32.10
N ILE A 716 -37.26 -9.13 31.96
CA ILE A 716 -37.86 -8.58 30.73
C ILE A 716 -37.38 -7.14 30.52
N SER A 717 -37.44 -6.30 31.56
CA SER A 717 -36.95 -4.93 31.54
C SER A 717 -35.45 -4.86 31.24
N GLU A 718 -34.61 -5.62 31.94
CA GLU A 718 -33.16 -5.60 31.75
C GLU A 718 -32.72 -6.08 30.36
N ASN A 719 -33.53 -6.92 29.69
CA ASN A 719 -33.28 -7.32 28.31
C ASN A 719 -33.63 -6.23 27.29
N LEU A 720 -34.57 -5.32 27.57
CA LEU A 720 -34.89 -4.19 26.70
C LEU A 720 -33.76 -3.15 26.60
N ALA A 721 -32.83 -3.12 27.57
CA ALA A 721 -31.68 -2.22 27.54
C ALA A 721 -30.85 -2.37 26.27
N GLU A 722 -30.70 -3.60 25.78
CA GLU A 722 -30.01 -3.91 24.52
C GLU A 722 -30.70 -3.26 23.31
N THR A 723 -32.00 -3.45 23.19
CA THR A 723 -32.82 -2.85 22.12
C THR A 723 -32.76 -1.33 22.16
N ILE A 724 -32.90 -0.73 23.35
CA ILE A 724 -32.89 0.73 23.51
C ILE A 724 -31.52 1.33 23.18
N ILE A 725 -30.42 0.68 23.58
CA ILE A 725 -29.07 1.12 23.21
C ILE A 725 -28.91 1.13 21.69
N CYS A 726 -29.33 0.05 21.02
CA CYS A 726 -29.29 -0.03 19.56
C CYS A 726 -30.13 1.07 18.91
N GLU A 727 -31.38 1.27 19.35
CA GLU A 727 -32.32 2.23 18.76
C GLU A 727 -31.87 3.68 18.95
N VAL A 728 -31.42 4.06 20.15
CA VAL A 728 -30.92 5.41 20.40
C VAL A 728 -29.70 5.71 19.53
N ILE A 729 -28.76 4.78 19.39
CA ILE A 729 -27.58 5.01 18.55
C ILE A 729 -27.95 5.01 17.07
N LYS A 730 -28.80 4.07 16.64
CA LYS A 730 -29.31 4.01 15.27
C LYS A 730 -29.93 5.33 14.87
N ILE A 731 -30.86 5.86 15.68
CA ILE A 731 -31.54 7.13 15.40
C ILE A 731 -30.56 8.29 15.46
N PHE A 732 -29.95 8.55 16.62
CA PHE A 732 -29.26 9.80 16.89
C PHE A 732 -27.82 9.88 16.36
N TRP A 733 -27.17 8.73 16.12
CA TRP A 733 -25.77 8.68 15.69
C TRP A 733 -25.62 8.31 14.21
N PHE A 734 -26.45 7.40 13.69
CA PHE A 734 -26.38 6.96 12.30
C PHE A 734 -27.42 7.65 11.42
N LYS A 735 -28.72 7.50 11.73
CA LYS A 735 -29.83 7.90 10.85
C LYS A 735 -29.88 9.42 10.61
N LEU A 736 -29.65 10.24 11.65
CA LEU A 736 -29.58 11.71 11.48
C LEU A 736 -28.41 12.18 10.58
N LYS A 737 -27.39 11.33 10.37
CA LYS A 737 -26.21 11.63 9.54
C LYS A 737 -26.33 11.19 8.08
N ILE A 738 -27.44 10.53 7.70
CA ILE A 738 -27.71 10.02 6.33
C ILE A 738 -28.24 11.12 5.38
N HIS A 739 -28.55 12.34 5.82
CA HIS A 739 -29.15 13.34 4.92
C HIS A 739 -28.10 14.14 4.11
N ASN A 740 -28.20 14.08 2.77
CA ASN A 740 -27.19 14.54 1.80
C ASN A 740 -27.04 16.07 1.62
N GLU A 741 -27.98 16.88 2.11
CA GLU A 741 -28.01 18.32 1.83
C GLU A 741 -27.79 19.21 3.07
N SER A 742 -28.35 18.85 4.23
CA SER A 742 -28.06 19.46 5.54
C SER A 742 -28.14 18.40 6.65
N VAL A 743 -27.22 18.49 7.62
CA VAL A 743 -27.16 17.55 8.76
C VAL A 743 -28.41 17.77 9.60
N VAL A 744 -29.24 16.73 9.75
CA VAL A 744 -30.37 16.77 10.69
C VAL A 744 -29.78 16.83 12.09
N GLN A 745 -30.22 17.80 12.88
CA GLN A 745 -29.76 18.02 14.24
C GLN A 745 -30.89 17.75 15.22
N TYR A 746 -30.52 17.53 16.48
CA TYR A 746 -31.48 17.47 17.58
C TYR A 746 -31.15 18.52 18.63
N VAL A 747 -32.19 19.12 19.21
CA VAL A 747 -32.07 20.21 20.19
C VAL A 747 -32.99 19.94 21.38
N TRP A 748 -32.43 19.99 22.58
CA TRP A 748 -33.20 19.97 23.83
C TRP A 748 -33.80 21.34 24.09
N ILE A 749 -35.12 21.40 24.27
CA ILE A 749 -35.79 22.67 24.58
C ILE A 749 -35.48 23.07 26.03
N PRO A 750 -35.01 24.30 26.27
CA PRO A 750 -34.64 24.74 27.60
C PRO A 750 -35.86 24.96 28.50
N TYR A 751 -35.63 24.86 29.82
CA TYR A 751 -36.59 25.27 30.84
C TYR A 751 -37.05 26.72 30.61
N ASN A 752 -38.33 26.98 30.87
CA ASN A 752 -38.99 28.28 30.72
C ASN A 752 -39.07 28.79 29.26
N ALA A 753 -38.87 27.93 28.26
CA ALA A 753 -39.20 28.27 26.88
C ALA A 753 -40.72 28.38 26.70
N LYS A 754 -41.19 29.38 25.93
CA LYS A 754 -42.60 29.49 25.56
C LYS A 754 -42.99 28.32 24.67
N VAL A 755 -44.11 27.66 24.96
CA VAL A 755 -44.59 26.52 24.17
C VAL A 755 -44.92 26.98 22.75
N ASN A 756 -44.43 26.23 21.76
CA ASN A 756 -44.74 26.41 20.36
C ASN A 756 -45.24 25.07 19.79
N GLU A 757 -46.52 25.02 19.43
CA GLU A 757 -47.21 23.81 18.96
C GLU A 757 -46.64 23.28 17.62
N ILE A 758 -45.92 24.12 16.87
CA ILE A 758 -45.22 23.72 15.64
C ILE A 758 -43.99 22.85 15.93
N PHE A 759 -43.38 22.99 17.11
CA PHE A 759 -42.12 22.32 17.47
C PHE A 759 -42.24 21.38 18.67
N MET A 760 -43.34 21.45 19.43
CA MET A 760 -43.46 20.81 20.73
C MET A 760 -44.79 20.06 20.87
N LYS A 761 -44.73 18.82 21.34
CA LYS A 761 -45.87 18.01 21.77
C LYS A 761 -45.96 18.03 23.30
N ARG A 762 -47.13 18.46 23.81
CA ARG A 762 -47.47 18.52 25.24
C ARG A 762 -47.88 17.14 25.75
N SER A 763 -47.54 16.83 27.00
CA SER A 763 -47.85 15.51 27.59
C SER A 763 -48.70 15.55 28.87
N ASN A 764 -48.89 16.72 29.48
CA ASN A 764 -49.62 16.88 30.76
C ASN A 764 -50.78 17.90 30.71
N PHE A 765 -51.17 18.40 29.54
CA PHE A 765 -52.30 19.31 29.32
C PHE A 765 -53.08 18.93 28.04
N ASN A 766 -54.40 19.08 28.06
CA ASN A 766 -55.29 18.85 26.91
C ASN A 766 -55.51 20.15 26.12
N ASP A 767 -55.84 20.04 24.82
CA ASP A 767 -55.84 21.11 23.80
C ASP A 767 -56.86 22.27 23.96
N ASN A 768 -57.44 22.48 25.16
CA ASN A 768 -58.56 23.41 25.35
C ASN A 768 -58.23 24.76 26.03
N ASP A 769 -56.96 25.09 26.29
CA ASP A 769 -56.61 26.32 27.02
C ASP A 769 -55.82 27.33 26.17
N ASN A 770 -56.40 28.51 25.96
CA ASN A 770 -55.81 29.70 25.32
C ASN A 770 -54.78 30.44 26.22
N GLU A 771 -54.09 29.71 27.12
CA GLU A 771 -53.17 30.30 28.10
C GLU A 771 -51.69 30.18 27.66
N SER A 772 -50.87 31.15 28.07
CA SER A 772 -49.42 31.13 27.79
C SER A 772 -48.73 30.05 28.62
N LEU A 773 -48.40 28.93 27.98
CA LEU A 773 -47.69 27.80 28.58
C LEU A 773 -46.17 27.90 28.40
N TYR A 774 -45.44 27.41 29.39
CA TYR A 774 -43.97 27.37 29.45
C TYR A 774 -43.47 25.96 29.73
N VAL A 775 -42.31 25.62 29.14
CA VAL A 775 -41.68 24.29 29.27
C VAL A 775 -41.05 24.13 30.66
N ASP A 776 -41.43 23.06 31.36
CA ASP A 776 -40.78 22.64 32.60
C ASP A 776 -39.69 21.59 32.35
N LEU A 777 -39.95 20.63 31.47
CA LEU A 777 -38.97 19.61 31.11
C LEU A 777 -39.15 19.15 29.67
N CYS A 778 -38.11 19.28 28.86
CA CYS A 778 -38.00 18.59 27.58
C CYS A 778 -37.39 17.20 27.83
N TYR A 779 -38.14 16.16 27.49
CA TYR A 779 -37.76 14.76 27.76
C TYR A 779 -37.54 13.93 26.49
N PHE A 780 -37.89 14.48 25.32
CA PHE A 780 -37.43 14.01 24.02
C PHE A 780 -37.10 15.25 23.16
N PRO A 781 -35.93 15.30 22.49
CA PRO A 781 -35.47 16.51 21.81
C PRO A 781 -36.26 16.79 20.52
N LEU A 782 -36.24 18.06 20.09
CA LEU A 782 -36.69 18.47 18.76
C LEU A 782 -35.71 17.93 17.73
N ILE A 783 -36.18 17.33 16.62
CA ILE A 783 -35.32 16.84 15.54
C ILE A 783 -35.72 17.53 14.23
N GLY A 784 -34.76 18.14 13.52
CA GLY A 784 -35.03 18.80 12.24
C GLY A 784 -33.81 19.37 11.55
N LYS A 785 -34.05 19.98 10.39
CA LYS A 785 -33.04 20.66 9.55
C LYS A 785 -33.14 22.16 9.71
N ASP A 786 -31.96 22.79 9.74
CA ASP A 786 -31.81 24.25 9.71
C ASP A 786 -32.69 24.97 10.73
N LEU A 787 -32.78 24.39 11.94
CA LEU A 787 -33.63 24.80 13.07
C LEU A 787 -33.36 26.23 13.57
N THR A 788 -32.31 26.87 13.08
CA THR A 788 -31.91 28.25 13.38
C THR A 788 -32.15 29.24 12.23
N SER A 789 -32.65 28.78 11.07
CA SER A 789 -32.89 29.58 9.86
C SER A 789 -34.39 29.83 9.61
N ASN A 790 -34.76 30.59 8.57
CA ASN A 790 -36.16 30.77 8.18
C ASN A 790 -36.74 29.61 7.33
N ASN A 791 -35.91 28.65 6.89
CA ASN A 791 -36.30 27.51 6.05
C ASN A 791 -36.34 26.19 6.85
N GLN A 792 -36.89 26.25 8.06
CA GLN A 792 -36.88 25.16 9.04
C GLN A 792 -37.71 23.98 8.55
N LYS A 793 -37.18 22.75 8.66
CA LYS A 793 -37.96 21.52 8.43
C LYS A 793 -37.93 20.65 9.68
N VAL A 794 -39.09 20.49 10.32
CA VAL A 794 -39.26 19.63 11.50
C VAL A 794 -39.43 18.19 11.05
N CYS A 795 -38.62 17.29 11.60
CA CYS A 795 -38.72 15.86 11.36
C CYS A 795 -39.48 15.17 12.51
N ALA A 796 -39.22 15.55 13.77
CA ALA A 796 -39.95 15.09 14.94
C ALA A 796 -40.06 16.19 16.01
N LEU A 797 -41.25 16.33 16.61
CA LEU A 797 -41.53 17.33 17.66
C LEU A 797 -40.81 16.98 18.96
N ALA A 798 -40.34 18.00 19.68
CA ALA A 798 -39.90 17.83 21.06
C ALA A 798 -41.06 17.37 21.94
N LYS A 799 -40.84 16.45 22.87
CA LYS A 799 -41.83 16.11 23.89
C LYS A 799 -41.52 16.86 25.18
N VAL A 800 -42.51 17.59 25.68
CA VAL A 800 -42.34 18.52 26.81
C VAL A 800 -43.44 18.35 27.87
N LEU A 801 -43.04 18.45 29.13
CA LEU A 801 -43.93 18.77 30.24
C LEU A 801 -43.99 20.30 30.37
N VAL A 802 -45.19 20.83 30.58
CA VAL A 802 -45.45 22.27 30.55
C VAL A 802 -46.19 22.73 31.80
N ARG A 803 -46.17 24.04 32.05
CA ARG A 803 -46.95 24.73 33.11
C ARG A 803 -47.52 26.06 32.61
N ARG A 804 -48.50 26.58 33.35
CA ARG A 804 -49.07 27.92 33.16
C ARG A 804 -48.13 29.01 33.70
N ASN A 805 -48.22 30.21 33.12
CA ASN A 805 -47.44 31.37 33.56
C ASN A 805 -47.81 31.78 35.00
N GLN A 806 -46.83 31.82 35.90
CA GLN A 806 -47.06 32.20 37.30
C GLN A 806 -47.42 33.69 37.49
N HIS A 807 -47.25 34.55 36.46
CA HIS A 807 -47.72 35.94 36.52
C HIS A 807 -49.23 36.14 36.31
N GLN A 808 -49.99 35.10 35.95
CA GLN A 808 -51.47 35.17 35.89
C GLN A 808 -52.18 34.53 37.09
N ILE A 809 -51.47 33.86 38.00
CA ILE A 809 -52.07 33.19 39.16
C ILE A 809 -52.33 34.17 40.33
N GLN A 810 -51.87 35.42 40.25
CA GLN A 810 -52.17 36.47 41.23
C GLN A 810 -53.34 37.41 40.84
N GLN A 811 -54.06 37.13 39.75
CA GLN A 811 -55.29 37.85 39.39
C GLN A 811 -56.39 36.89 38.89
N ASN A 812 -56.76 35.92 39.73
CA ASN A 812 -58.09 35.31 39.74
C ASN A 812 -58.37 34.73 41.14
#